data_AF-A0A6G0XHU1-F1
#
_entry.id   AF-A0A6G0XHU1-F1
#
_cell.length_a   1.000
_cell.length_b   1.000
_cell.length_c   1.000
_cell.angle_alpha   90.00
_cell.angle_beta   90.00
_cell.angle_gamma   90.00
#
_symmetry.space_group_name_H-M   'P 1'
#
loop_
_entity.id
_entity.type
_entity.pdbx_description
1 polymer ?
#
loop_
_entity_poly.entity_id
_entity_poly.type
_entity_poly.pdbx_seq_one_letter_code
_entity_poly.pdbx_strand_id
1 'polypeptide(L)'
;MVKISAAAVGLALISCVNGGAVTTGAPQNPIVAGGECVRMFHSKGDVGCFSLDKDGTRARLVAITKAEDFVQSTLQEESIVVLPDSLFTKENLAQLNGEWIKGVMVYPTNSSATFNYEVTTPQGKGTVDGGLNPAFGDYVWNPKGRGIMAQSLPYPIIEVESEASVQPYLDMARKNDNTGTGNTFGVVFKGLMEYYFGPSKMDSISCLNFKNIYGDRSPKCLPVGGQSAWAVKGDLSIDKPLVVAMAPMDTTAFSQVYAPGANAGASSLVALLAAADALKSIASTSLKKHIVFAAFQAESYGFVGSRRFLADLQASCATTVKSATPFGTSFCASPITSTLAFKQISLAKIDAAIAIDQVGQTTNDKFYLHLNPKATKLSNSSILQWFTNAPSAKGNFNQSSVEAIPPGPLTSFLNDKEYGNASLVSAVLTGYDSAFMPTYHSRADTNNSIQADKVVQAAQVLAEALFTAAAAPGTAVPSTISVNATLVADLMNCITSNWRCGTMKAYSKLLVTSMNDYLDFTDSSIPSYMQPVHLYTSVYSENRMPTIRVNKTTVEAKLDQPWQDSFKLNLYPNAYETFTRAFLAVSVADPNDSPKSCSTITDCGDDSLDCIYPGVCARRSAYFHDALSPGLEREVTYGLYKVVNESMPLWTEPNWGTLGTLVYPDPGNTIGYVTLGSGVVSIGLGYILSSRFLAHFRKQKLL
;
A
#
# COMPACT_ATOMS: atom_id res chain seq x y z
N MET A 1 15.32 61.81 64.50
CA MET A 1 16.15 60.59 64.60
C MET A 1 15.26 59.40 64.29
N VAL A 2 15.30 58.90 63.06
CA VAL A 2 16.00 57.66 62.63
C VAL A 2 15.08 56.41 62.68
N LYS A 3 14.66 56.02 61.47
CA LYS A 3 14.42 54.67 60.90
C LYS A 3 13.36 53.72 61.50
N ILE A 4 12.80 52.92 60.57
CA ILE A 4 11.98 51.69 60.71
C ILE A 4 10.48 52.04 60.89
N SER A 5 9.59 51.87 59.90
CA SER A 5 9.15 50.60 59.31
C SER A 5 8.49 50.78 57.93
N ALA A 6 9.21 50.54 56.85
CA ALA A 6 8.64 50.35 55.50
C ALA A 6 8.67 48.88 55.04
N ALA A 7 9.15 47.96 55.89
CA ALA A 7 9.32 46.54 55.57
C ALA A 7 8.15 45.63 56.04
N ALA A 8 7.17 46.15 56.78
CA ALA A 8 6.15 45.31 57.43
C ALA A 8 4.88 45.06 56.60
N VAL A 9 4.64 45.81 55.52
CA VAL A 9 3.43 45.65 54.67
C VAL A 9 3.72 44.86 53.39
N GLY A 10 5.00 44.68 53.02
CA GLY A 10 5.40 43.85 51.88
C GLY A 10 5.57 42.35 52.17
N LEU A 11 5.64 41.94 53.45
CA LEU A 11 5.87 40.53 53.83
C LEU A 11 4.61 39.75 54.25
N ALA A 12 3.47 40.42 54.44
CA ALA A 12 2.23 39.76 54.88
C ALA A 12 1.42 39.12 53.73
N LEU A 13 1.72 39.44 52.46
CA LEU A 13 1.08 38.83 51.29
C LEU A 13 1.89 37.69 50.66
N ILE A 14 3.10 37.40 51.17
CA ILE A 14 3.97 36.32 50.66
C ILE A 14 3.93 35.09 51.57
N SER A 15 3.33 35.19 52.77
CA SER A 15 3.42 34.15 53.82
C SER A 15 2.19 33.25 53.98
N CYS A 16 1.20 33.30 53.06
CA CYS A 16 0.04 32.39 53.06
C CYS A 16 -0.22 31.69 51.72
N VAL A 17 0.80 31.58 50.86
CA VAL A 17 0.76 30.68 49.70
C VAL A 17 1.95 29.73 49.81
N ASN A 18 1.86 28.77 50.73
CA ASN A 18 2.45 27.46 50.46
C ASN A 18 1.57 26.77 49.41
N GLY A 19 1.49 27.37 48.22
CA GLY A 19 1.26 26.59 47.03
C GLY A 19 2.53 25.78 46.88
N GLY A 20 2.50 24.52 47.31
CA GLY A 20 3.55 23.60 46.97
C GLY A 20 3.80 23.77 45.48
N ALA A 21 5.00 24.23 45.12
CA ALA A 21 5.47 24.08 43.77
C ALA A 21 5.55 22.57 43.57
N VAL A 22 4.42 21.98 43.18
CA VAL A 22 4.42 20.70 42.52
C VAL A 22 5.27 21.00 41.29
N THR A 23 6.52 20.57 41.30
CA THR A 23 7.26 20.36 40.07
C THR A 23 6.44 19.32 39.32
N THR A 24 5.38 19.75 38.63
CA THR A 24 4.72 18.94 37.65
C THR A 24 5.82 18.66 36.64
N GLY A 25 6.38 17.45 36.68
CA GLY A 25 7.05 16.91 35.51
C GLY A 25 6.13 17.21 34.33
N ALA A 26 6.71 17.69 33.22
CA ALA A 26 5.93 18.06 32.04
C ALA A 26 4.84 17.00 31.81
N PRO A 27 3.56 17.37 31.67
CA PRO A 27 2.50 16.39 31.49
C PRO A 27 2.91 15.49 30.34
N GLN A 28 3.11 14.20 30.64
CA GLN A 28 3.32 13.22 29.59
C GLN A 28 1.99 13.17 28.84
N ASN A 29 1.98 13.73 27.64
CA ASN A 29 0.90 13.56 26.69
C ASN A 29 1.28 12.34 25.84
N PRO A 30 0.94 11.11 26.26
CA PRO A 30 1.34 9.93 25.53
C PRO A 30 0.78 9.98 24.11
N ILE A 31 1.69 9.80 23.14
CA ILE A 31 1.35 9.54 21.75
C ILE A 31 0.88 8.10 21.65
N VAL A 32 -0.28 7.87 21.02
CA VAL A 32 -0.79 6.52 20.79
C VAL A 32 -0.05 5.93 19.60
N ALA A 33 0.79 4.95 19.85
CA ALA A 33 1.44 4.17 18.80
C ALA A 33 0.42 3.21 18.16
N GLY A 34 0.31 3.25 16.84
CA GLY A 34 -0.66 2.46 16.11
C GLY A 34 -0.61 2.69 14.61
N GLY A 35 -1.51 2.02 13.89
CA GLY A 35 -1.73 2.17 12.47
C GLY A 35 -2.95 3.05 12.19
N GLU A 36 -2.80 4.00 11.29
CA GLU A 36 -3.82 4.96 10.91
C GLU A 36 -4.80 4.37 9.89
N CYS A 37 -6.10 4.62 10.07
CA CYS A 37 -7.09 4.43 9.03
C CYS A 37 -7.14 5.67 8.14
N VAL A 38 -6.82 5.49 6.87
CA VAL A 38 -6.72 6.55 5.87
C VAL A 38 -7.97 6.60 5.01
N ARG A 39 -8.48 7.80 4.73
CA ARG A 39 -9.57 7.98 3.75
C ARG A 39 -9.04 7.78 2.33
N MET A 40 -9.71 6.96 1.55
CA MET A 40 -9.44 6.75 0.13
C MET A 40 -10.65 7.24 -0.68
N PHE A 41 -10.41 8.00 -1.74
CA PHE A 41 -11.48 8.37 -2.67
C PHE A 41 -11.57 7.36 -3.80
N HIS A 42 -12.79 7.16 -4.28
CA HIS A 42 -13.06 6.40 -5.49
C HIS A 42 -14.03 7.14 -6.42
N SER A 43 -14.38 6.55 -7.57
CA SER A 43 -15.23 7.18 -8.61
C SER A 43 -16.63 7.62 -8.16
N LYS A 44 -17.12 7.16 -7.00
CA LYS A 44 -18.50 7.37 -6.52
C LYS A 44 -18.58 7.92 -5.09
N GLY A 45 -17.44 8.28 -4.49
CA GLY A 45 -17.38 8.69 -3.10
C GLY A 45 -16.06 8.31 -2.45
N ASP A 46 -16.13 7.83 -1.22
CA ASP A 46 -14.97 7.54 -0.39
C ASP A 46 -15.20 6.36 0.56
N VAL A 47 -14.09 5.79 1.03
CA VAL A 47 -14.01 4.79 2.08
C VAL A 47 -12.88 5.13 3.05
N GLY A 48 -12.81 4.45 4.20
CA GLY A 48 -11.84 4.72 5.24
C GLY A 48 -12.33 5.79 6.22
N CYS A 49 -11.39 6.36 6.98
CA CYS A 49 -11.69 7.17 8.16
C CYS A 49 -11.23 8.61 7.96
N PHE A 50 -12.00 9.58 8.49
CA PHE A 50 -11.60 10.99 8.43
C PHE A 50 -12.22 11.82 9.54
N SER A 51 -11.52 12.89 9.89
CA SER A 51 -12.09 14.01 10.64
C SER A 51 -12.46 15.15 9.70
N LEU A 52 -13.55 15.85 10.04
CA LEU A 52 -13.90 17.13 9.44
C LEU A 52 -13.24 18.33 10.14
N ASP A 53 -12.64 18.09 11.31
CA ASP A 53 -11.92 19.10 12.07
C ASP A 53 -10.48 19.21 11.56
N LYS A 54 -10.15 20.38 11.00
CA LYS A 54 -8.80 20.67 10.48
C LYS A 54 -7.76 20.77 11.59
N ASP A 55 -8.18 21.18 12.79
CA ASP A 55 -7.30 21.41 13.94
C ASP A 55 -7.27 20.19 14.88
N GLY A 56 -7.80 19.06 14.40
CA GLY A 56 -7.87 17.79 15.10
C GLY A 56 -9.02 17.72 16.10
N THR A 57 -9.65 16.55 16.16
CA THR A 57 -10.82 16.32 17.01
C THR A 57 -10.40 16.06 18.45
N ARG A 58 -11.01 16.80 19.40
CA ARG A 58 -10.74 16.69 20.84
C ARG A 58 -11.96 16.17 21.58
N ALA A 59 -11.86 15.02 22.21
CA ALA A 59 -13.01 14.38 22.83
C ALA A 59 -12.63 13.51 24.03
N ARG A 60 -13.62 13.26 24.90
CA ARG A 60 -13.48 12.47 26.13
C ARG A 60 -13.13 11.03 25.81
N LEU A 61 -12.21 10.40 26.55
CA LEU A 61 -12.00 8.96 26.45
C LEU A 61 -13.12 8.17 27.13
N VAL A 62 -13.68 7.19 26.41
CA VAL A 62 -14.68 6.23 26.91
C VAL A 62 -14.26 4.83 26.53
N ALA A 63 -14.18 3.91 27.50
CA ALA A 63 -13.83 2.52 27.25
C ALA A 63 -15.10 1.66 27.10
N ILE A 64 -15.19 0.91 26.01
CA ILE A 64 -16.26 -0.08 25.77
C ILE A 64 -15.58 -1.43 25.56
N THR A 65 -15.57 -2.25 26.62
CA THR A 65 -14.82 -3.53 26.62
C THR A 65 -15.72 -4.75 26.51
N LYS A 66 -17.04 -4.57 26.57
CA LYS A 66 -18.02 -5.64 26.47
C LYS A 66 -19.12 -5.29 25.48
N ALA A 67 -19.71 -6.32 24.88
CA ALA A 67 -20.83 -6.17 23.94
C ALA A 67 -22.08 -5.54 24.59
N GLU A 68 -22.32 -5.79 25.89
CA GLU A 68 -23.46 -5.27 26.65
C GLU A 68 -23.42 -3.74 26.85
N ASP A 69 -22.24 -3.15 26.71
CA ASP A 69 -22.01 -1.70 26.87
C ASP A 69 -22.29 -0.92 25.56
N PHE A 70 -22.69 -1.58 24.47
CA PHE A 70 -23.11 -0.90 23.24
C PHE A 70 -24.58 -0.48 23.32
N VAL A 71 -24.85 0.59 24.07
CA VAL A 71 -26.19 1.19 24.14
C VAL A 71 -26.15 2.70 23.88
N GLN A 72 -27.27 3.27 23.43
CA GLN A 72 -27.37 4.70 23.06
C GLN A 72 -26.96 5.65 24.20
N SER A 73 -27.20 5.28 25.46
CA SER A 73 -26.88 6.09 26.64
C SER A 73 -25.42 6.01 27.12
N THR A 74 -24.59 5.19 26.47
CA THR A 74 -23.18 4.97 26.85
C THR A 74 -22.35 6.23 26.62
N LEU A 75 -22.57 6.87 25.49
CA LEU A 75 -21.95 8.16 25.17
C LEU A 75 -22.91 9.26 25.64
N GLN A 76 -22.39 10.25 26.36
CA GLN A 76 -23.18 11.36 26.90
C GLN A 76 -22.66 12.72 26.41
N GLU A 77 -21.48 12.75 25.79
CA GLU A 77 -20.83 13.89 25.17
C GLU A 77 -19.86 13.40 24.07
N GLU A 78 -19.23 14.32 23.34
CA GLU A 78 -18.22 14.02 22.33
C GLU A 78 -17.10 13.11 22.89
N SER A 79 -16.96 11.93 22.30
CA SER A 79 -16.18 10.83 22.85
C SER A 79 -15.26 10.18 21.81
N ILE A 80 -14.06 9.81 22.26
CA ILE A 80 -13.18 8.86 21.59
C ILE A 80 -13.34 7.51 22.28
N VAL A 81 -13.83 6.53 21.54
CA VAL A 81 -14.17 5.21 22.06
C VAL A 81 -12.95 4.29 21.99
N VAL A 82 -12.58 3.66 23.11
CA VAL A 82 -11.52 2.66 23.18
C VAL A 82 -12.15 1.27 23.29
N LEU A 83 -11.94 0.41 22.29
CA LEU A 83 -12.62 -0.89 22.21
C LEU A 83 -11.73 -1.99 21.60
N PRO A 84 -11.92 -3.26 21.98
CA PRO A 84 -11.23 -4.38 21.35
C PRO A 84 -11.75 -4.61 19.93
N ASP A 85 -10.86 -5.02 19.03
CA ASP A 85 -11.18 -5.30 17.62
C ASP A 85 -12.34 -6.27 17.39
N SER A 86 -12.49 -7.28 18.24
CA SER A 86 -13.60 -8.24 18.19
C SER A 86 -14.98 -7.57 18.33
N LEU A 87 -15.05 -6.37 18.93
CA LEU A 87 -16.26 -5.57 19.06
C LEU A 87 -16.37 -4.47 18.00
N PHE A 88 -15.34 -4.27 17.16
CA PHE A 88 -15.32 -3.27 16.10
C PHE A 88 -16.13 -3.73 14.87
N THR A 89 -17.46 -3.70 15.01
CA THR A 89 -18.42 -4.08 13.96
C THR A 89 -19.38 -2.94 13.64
N LYS A 90 -20.00 -2.98 12.46
CA LYS A 90 -21.02 -1.99 12.08
C LYS A 90 -22.23 -2.07 13.01
N GLU A 91 -22.60 -3.28 13.37
CA GLU A 91 -23.76 -3.59 14.22
C GLU A 91 -23.57 -3.05 15.63
N ASN A 92 -22.36 -3.16 16.19
CA ASN A 92 -22.07 -2.60 17.51
C ASN A 92 -22.01 -1.07 17.47
N LEU A 93 -21.29 -0.48 16.50
CA LEU A 93 -21.18 0.98 16.41
C LEU A 93 -22.53 1.66 16.17
N ALA A 94 -23.43 1.03 15.41
CA ALA A 94 -24.77 1.54 15.15
C ALA A 94 -25.66 1.59 16.41
N GLN A 95 -25.31 0.87 17.48
CA GLN A 95 -26.04 0.92 18.76
C GLN A 95 -25.66 2.13 19.62
N LEU A 96 -24.54 2.79 19.33
CA LEU A 96 -24.14 4.05 19.96
C LEU A 96 -24.79 5.25 19.27
N ASN A 97 -24.85 6.40 19.95
CA ASN A 97 -25.19 7.63 19.26
C ASN A 97 -24.00 8.12 18.43
N GLY A 98 -24.12 7.99 17.11
CA GLY A 98 -23.06 8.37 16.16
C GLY A 98 -22.66 9.85 16.20
N GLU A 99 -23.51 10.77 16.65
CA GLU A 99 -23.17 12.20 16.75
C GLU A 99 -22.07 12.47 17.78
N TRP A 100 -22.03 11.63 18.83
CA TRP A 100 -21.07 11.70 19.92
C TRP A 100 -19.76 10.95 19.61
N ILE A 101 -19.71 10.14 18.55
CA ILE A 101 -18.46 9.46 18.16
C ILE A 101 -17.57 10.44 17.41
N LYS A 102 -16.44 10.77 18.05
CA LYS A 102 -15.43 11.71 17.54
C LYS A 102 -14.09 11.05 17.23
N GLY A 103 -13.93 9.79 17.60
CA GLY A 103 -12.82 8.95 17.20
C GLY A 103 -12.93 7.57 17.81
N VAL A 104 -12.14 6.61 17.31
CA VAL A 104 -12.10 5.24 17.83
C VAL A 104 -10.65 4.76 17.95
N MET A 105 -10.31 4.17 19.08
CA MET A 105 -9.07 3.44 19.30
C MET A 105 -9.41 1.95 19.35
N VAL A 106 -8.97 1.21 18.35
CA VAL A 106 -9.20 -0.24 18.24
C VAL A 106 -7.93 -0.97 18.63
N TYR A 107 -7.99 -1.90 19.57
CA TYR A 107 -6.81 -2.65 19.99
C TYR A 107 -6.99 -4.16 19.77
N PRO A 108 -5.91 -4.88 19.42
CA PRO A 108 -5.98 -6.32 19.23
C PRO A 108 -6.07 -7.04 20.58
N THR A 109 -6.70 -8.21 20.56
CA THR A 109 -6.87 -9.20 21.63
C THR A 109 -6.39 -10.58 21.13
N ASN A 110 -6.35 -11.59 22.00
CA ASN A 110 -6.00 -12.95 21.58
C ASN A 110 -6.93 -13.52 20.48
N SER A 111 -8.16 -13.03 20.35
CA SER A 111 -9.11 -13.41 19.29
C SER A 111 -8.88 -12.71 17.94
N SER A 112 -8.00 -11.70 17.88
CA SER A 112 -7.78 -10.83 16.71
C SER A 112 -7.39 -11.55 15.44
N ALA A 113 -6.66 -12.66 15.54
CA ALA A 113 -6.18 -13.40 14.37
C ALA A 113 -7.31 -13.93 13.47
N THR A 114 -8.56 -13.92 13.95
CA THR A 114 -9.73 -14.37 13.20
C THR A 114 -10.66 -13.23 12.78
N PHE A 115 -10.39 -11.99 13.22
CA PHE A 115 -11.23 -10.84 12.91
C PHE A 115 -10.77 -10.19 11.60
N ASN A 116 -11.67 -10.17 10.62
CA ASN A 116 -11.35 -9.77 9.26
C ASN A 116 -12.20 -8.56 8.83
N TYR A 117 -11.58 -7.39 8.68
CA TYR A 117 -12.27 -6.13 8.37
C TYR A 117 -12.75 -6.01 6.92
N GLU A 118 -12.23 -6.85 6.03
CA GLU A 118 -12.54 -6.86 4.61
C GLU A 118 -13.98 -7.33 4.37
N VAL A 119 -14.54 -7.04 3.20
CA VAL A 119 -15.84 -7.55 2.75
C VAL A 119 -15.80 -9.06 2.49
N THR A 120 -16.99 -9.67 2.38
CA THR A 120 -17.15 -11.10 2.07
C THR A 120 -16.83 -11.46 0.63
N THR A 121 -16.93 -10.49 -0.28
CA THR A 121 -16.72 -10.59 -1.73
C THR A 121 -15.70 -9.54 -2.18
N PRO A 122 -14.39 -9.68 -1.83
CA PRO A 122 -13.38 -8.67 -2.13
C PRO A 122 -13.36 -8.29 -3.63
N GLN A 123 -13.42 -6.97 -3.89
CA GLN A 123 -13.53 -6.39 -5.26
C GLN A 123 -14.68 -6.93 -6.12
N GLY A 124 -15.64 -7.63 -5.50
CA GLY A 124 -16.78 -8.27 -6.14
C GLY A 124 -18.09 -7.56 -5.83
N LYS A 125 -19.20 -8.28 -5.94
CA LYS A 125 -20.55 -7.73 -5.74
C LYS A 125 -20.68 -7.00 -4.41
N GLY A 126 -21.26 -5.81 -4.44
CA GLY A 126 -21.45 -4.96 -3.26
C GLY A 126 -20.24 -4.07 -2.92
N THR A 127 -19.12 -4.20 -3.64
CA THR A 127 -17.96 -3.31 -3.53
C THR A 127 -17.98 -2.21 -4.59
N VAL A 128 -17.09 -1.22 -4.45
CA VAL A 128 -16.88 -0.15 -5.43
C VAL A 128 -16.57 -0.71 -6.82
N ASP A 129 -15.65 -1.68 -6.90
CA ASP A 129 -15.17 -2.27 -8.16
C ASP A 129 -16.06 -3.43 -8.66
N GLY A 130 -17.04 -3.87 -7.87
CA GLY A 130 -17.90 -5.00 -8.22
C GLY A 130 -18.64 -4.84 -9.54
N GLY A 131 -19.01 -3.60 -9.88
CA GLY A 131 -19.65 -3.28 -11.16
C GLY A 131 -18.74 -3.51 -12.37
N LEU A 132 -17.42 -3.49 -12.17
CA LEU A 132 -16.40 -3.76 -13.18
C LEU A 132 -16.04 -5.24 -13.26
N ASN A 133 -16.43 -6.04 -12.27
CA ASN A 133 -16.13 -7.46 -12.17
C ASN A 133 -17.41 -8.34 -12.09
N PRO A 134 -18.47 -8.08 -12.89
CA PRO A 134 -19.81 -8.63 -12.64
C PRO A 134 -19.91 -10.15 -12.83
N ALA A 135 -19.00 -10.77 -13.59
CA ALA A 135 -18.98 -12.23 -13.80
C ALA A 135 -18.04 -12.97 -12.83
N PHE A 136 -17.22 -12.25 -12.07
CA PHE A 136 -16.13 -12.81 -11.25
C PHE A 136 -16.28 -12.47 -9.76
N GLY A 137 -17.20 -11.55 -9.41
CA GLY A 137 -17.34 -10.99 -8.07
C GLY A 137 -18.45 -11.56 -7.20
N ASP A 138 -19.19 -12.59 -7.63
CA ASP A 138 -20.38 -13.06 -6.92
C ASP A 138 -20.10 -14.10 -5.83
N TYR A 139 -18.99 -14.83 -5.92
CA TYR A 139 -18.64 -15.88 -4.97
C TYR A 139 -18.05 -15.31 -3.68
N VAL A 140 -18.47 -15.86 -2.53
CA VAL A 140 -18.02 -15.45 -1.21
C VAL A 140 -16.66 -16.10 -0.88
N TRP A 141 -15.59 -15.46 -1.32
CA TRP A 141 -14.23 -15.91 -1.04
C TRP A 141 -13.78 -15.65 0.40
N ASN A 142 -14.32 -14.62 1.07
CA ASN A 142 -13.94 -14.25 2.42
C ASN A 142 -15.14 -14.36 3.40
N PRO A 143 -15.58 -15.57 3.77
CA PRO A 143 -16.74 -15.74 4.66
C PRO A 143 -16.57 -15.15 6.07
N LYS A 144 -15.34 -14.79 6.47
CA LYS A 144 -15.03 -14.14 7.75
C LYS A 144 -15.09 -12.61 7.68
N GLY A 145 -15.20 -12.03 6.48
CA GLY A 145 -15.24 -10.60 6.27
C GLY A 145 -16.39 -9.90 6.99
N ARG A 146 -16.12 -8.70 7.51
CA ARG A 146 -17.09 -7.80 8.18
C ARG A 146 -17.42 -6.55 7.35
N GLY A 147 -16.61 -6.26 6.33
CA GLY A 147 -16.84 -5.18 5.38
C GLY A 147 -16.79 -3.77 5.98
N ILE A 148 -16.16 -3.58 7.14
CA ILE A 148 -15.97 -2.26 7.76
C ILE A 148 -14.93 -1.44 7.02
N MET A 149 -13.93 -2.09 6.39
CA MET A 149 -12.92 -1.43 5.55
C MET A 149 -13.54 -0.77 4.30
N ALA A 150 -14.69 -1.26 3.84
CA ALA A 150 -15.44 -0.70 2.71
C ALA A 150 -16.46 0.37 3.11
N GLN A 151 -16.34 0.97 4.30
CA GLN A 151 -17.22 2.05 4.78
C GLN A 151 -16.51 3.40 4.75
N SER A 152 -17.30 4.46 4.54
CA SER A 152 -16.91 5.83 4.85
C SER A 152 -17.23 6.10 6.31
N LEU A 153 -16.21 6.29 7.15
CA LEU A 153 -16.32 6.48 8.59
C LEU A 153 -15.98 7.94 8.93
N PRO A 154 -16.98 8.77 9.32
CA PRO A 154 -16.80 10.22 9.49
C PRO A 154 -16.16 10.59 10.84
N TYR A 155 -15.24 9.76 11.31
CA TYR A 155 -14.40 10.00 12.47
C TYR A 155 -13.08 9.24 12.32
N PRO A 156 -11.99 9.74 12.93
CA PRO A 156 -10.68 9.08 12.92
C PRO A 156 -10.69 7.74 13.67
N ILE A 157 -9.94 6.77 13.15
CA ILE A 157 -9.76 5.48 13.79
C ILE A 157 -8.28 5.11 13.75
N ILE A 158 -7.76 4.68 14.89
CA ILE A 158 -6.39 4.16 15.04
C ILE A 158 -6.42 2.72 15.53
N GLU A 159 -5.67 1.85 14.85
CA GLU A 159 -5.38 0.51 15.32
C GLU A 159 -4.19 0.57 16.27
N VAL A 160 -4.44 0.49 17.57
CA VAL A 160 -3.39 0.51 18.60
C VAL A 160 -2.46 -0.69 18.40
N GLU A 161 -1.17 -0.48 18.60
CA GLU A 161 -0.13 -1.46 18.31
C GLU A 161 -0.36 -2.82 19.00
N SER A 162 -0.73 -2.84 20.27
CA SER A 162 -0.92 -4.08 21.03
C SER A 162 -1.89 -3.93 22.19
N GLU A 163 -2.35 -5.06 22.74
CA GLU A 163 -3.14 -5.09 23.97
C GLU A 163 -2.40 -4.45 25.15
N ALA A 164 -1.07 -4.55 25.20
CA ALA A 164 -0.26 -3.92 26.23
C ALA A 164 -0.18 -2.40 26.05
N SER A 165 -0.01 -1.95 24.80
CA SER A 165 0.09 -0.52 24.45
C SER A 165 -1.21 0.24 24.75
N VAL A 166 -2.36 -0.43 24.78
CA VAL A 166 -3.66 0.23 25.05
C VAL A 166 -3.98 0.41 26.53
N GLN A 167 -3.34 -0.35 27.44
CA GLN A 167 -3.69 -0.36 28.88
C GLN A 167 -3.67 1.03 29.54
N PRO A 168 -2.67 1.90 29.29
CA PRO A 168 -2.66 3.23 29.88
C PRO A 168 -3.90 4.06 29.49
N TYR A 169 -4.39 3.91 28.26
CA TYR A 169 -5.56 4.65 27.76
C TYR A 169 -6.86 4.08 28.30
N LEU A 170 -6.95 2.76 28.50
CA LEU A 170 -8.07 2.13 29.21
C LEU A 170 -8.16 2.61 30.66
N ASP A 171 -7.03 2.71 31.37
CA ASP A 171 -7.01 3.23 32.73
C ASP A 171 -7.39 4.71 32.80
N MET A 172 -6.97 5.51 31.82
CA MET A 172 -7.38 6.92 31.68
C MET A 172 -8.87 7.04 31.39
N ALA A 173 -9.42 6.19 30.51
CA ALA A 173 -10.85 6.14 30.24
C ALA A 173 -11.66 5.75 31.49
N ARG A 174 -11.22 4.74 32.26
CA ARG A 174 -11.89 4.35 33.52
C ARG A 174 -11.89 5.47 34.58
N LYS A 175 -10.84 6.30 34.61
CA LYS A 175 -10.82 7.48 35.50
C LYS A 175 -11.90 8.50 35.14
N ASN A 176 -12.31 8.55 33.87
CA ASN A 176 -13.41 9.40 33.44
C ASN A 176 -14.76 8.89 33.97
N ASP A 177 -14.97 7.61 34.22
CA ASP A 177 -16.27 7.06 34.66
C ASP A 177 -16.79 7.71 35.96
N ASN A 178 -15.87 8.20 36.81
CA ASN A 178 -16.20 8.87 38.07
C ASN A 178 -16.46 10.39 37.93
N THR A 179 -16.32 10.95 36.73
CA THR A 179 -16.44 12.39 36.48
C THR A 179 -17.66 12.66 35.60
N GLY A 180 -18.77 13.18 36.15
CA GLY A 180 -19.98 13.45 35.36
C GLY A 180 -19.73 14.39 34.15
N THR A 181 -20.55 14.25 33.10
CA THR A 181 -20.51 15.17 31.94
C THR A 181 -20.83 16.60 32.35
N GLY A 182 -20.13 17.57 31.78
CA GLY A 182 -20.33 18.99 32.10
C GLY A 182 -19.81 19.41 33.48
N ASN A 183 -19.09 18.53 34.19
CA ASN A 183 -18.46 18.88 35.44
C ASN A 183 -17.40 19.99 35.23
N THR A 184 -17.50 21.07 36.00
CA THR A 184 -16.60 22.23 35.91
C THR A 184 -15.35 22.10 36.76
N PHE A 185 -15.29 21.06 37.62
CA PHE A 185 -14.18 20.77 38.52
C PHE A 185 -13.80 19.29 38.47
N GLY A 186 -12.62 19.00 37.93
CA GLY A 186 -12.08 17.65 37.81
C GLY A 186 -11.24 17.51 36.55
N VAL A 187 -10.31 16.57 36.55
CA VAL A 187 -9.49 16.26 35.36
C VAL A 187 -10.23 15.21 34.54
N VAL A 188 -10.52 15.53 33.28
CA VAL A 188 -11.06 14.58 32.30
C VAL A 188 -9.97 14.22 31.30
N PHE A 189 -9.72 12.94 31.07
CA PHE A 189 -8.78 12.52 30.02
C PHE A 189 -9.45 12.62 28.65
N LYS A 190 -8.82 13.36 27.75
CA LYS A 190 -9.26 13.55 26.37
C LYS A 190 -8.21 13.05 25.40
N GLY A 191 -8.65 12.62 24.22
CA GLY A 191 -7.78 12.40 23.07
C GLY A 191 -7.87 13.56 22.08
N LEU A 192 -6.75 13.89 21.44
CA LEU A 192 -6.68 14.71 20.22
C LEU A 192 -6.30 13.79 19.06
N MET A 193 -7.10 13.81 17.99
CA MET A 193 -6.88 13.02 16.77
C MET A 193 -6.81 13.92 15.53
N GLU A 194 -5.65 14.02 14.91
CA GLU A 194 -5.34 14.87 13.74
C GLU A 194 -5.40 14.07 12.43
N TYR A 195 -6.59 13.87 11.87
CA TYR A 195 -6.81 13.03 10.67
C TYR A 195 -7.74 13.71 9.67
N TYR A 196 -7.40 14.94 9.29
CA TYR A 196 -8.17 15.67 8.29
C TYR A 196 -7.76 15.24 6.87
N PHE A 197 -8.68 14.61 6.15
CA PHE A 197 -8.47 14.14 4.77
C PHE A 197 -9.32 14.88 3.74
N GLY A 198 -9.86 16.06 4.10
CA GLY A 198 -10.70 16.86 3.21
C GLY A 198 -12.16 17.00 3.66
N PRO A 199 -13.00 17.65 2.86
CA PRO A 199 -14.39 17.95 3.21
C PRO A 199 -15.27 16.70 3.20
N SER A 200 -16.48 16.81 3.74
CA SER A 200 -17.40 15.67 3.93
C SER A 200 -17.76 14.93 2.64
N LYS A 201 -17.96 15.64 1.52
CA LYS A 201 -18.26 15.05 0.22
C LYS A 201 -17.07 15.24 -0.72
N MET A 202 -16.41 14.14 -1.06
CA MET A 202 -15.30 14.12 -2.00
C MET A 202 -15.25 12.75 -2.69
N ASP A 203 -14.89 12.75 -3.96
CA ASP A 203 -14.64 11.58 -4.78
C ASP A 203 -13.35 11.80 -5.59
N SER A 204 -12.86 10.77 -6.27
CA SER A 204 -11.63 10.88 -7.06
C SER A 204 -11.72 11.96 -8.14
N ILE A 205 -12.89 12.11 -8.76
CA ILE A 205 -13.10 13.05 -9.89
C ILE A 205 -13.02 14.49 -9.38
N SER A 206 -13.75 14.81 -8.32
CA SER A 206 -13.79 16.12 -7.68
C SER A 206 -12.43 16.46 -7.08
N CYS A 207 -11.75 15.48 -6.51
CA CYS A 207 -10.45 15.67 -5.91
C CYS A 207 -9.34 15.97 -6.94
N LEU A 208 -9.30 15.23 -8.06
CA LEU A 208 -8.37 15.47 -9.16
C LEU A 208 -8.66 16.76 -9.93
N ASN A 209 -9.92 17.24 -9.89
CA ASN A 209 -10.33 18.49 -10.52
C ASN A 209 -10.37 19.68 -9.56
N PHE A 210 -9.93 19.52 -8.31
CA PHE A 210 -10.00 20.56 -7.29
C PHE A 210 -9.30 21.85 -7.77
N LYS A 211 -9.93 22.99 -7.52
CA LYS A 211 -9.40 24.33 -7.83
C LYS A 211 -9.14 25.11 -6.55
N ASN A 212 -8.02 25.83 -6.51
CA ASN A 212 -7.68 26.71 -5.40
C ASN A 212 -8.57 27.98 -5.38
N ILE A 213 -8.36 28.85 -4.41
CA ILE A 213 -9.12 30.10 -4.25
C ILE A 213 -8.92 31.10 -5.41
N TYR A 214 -7.89 30.91 -6.24
CA TYR A 214 -7.60 31.73 -7.41
C TYR A 214 -8.19 31.16 -8.70
N GLY A 215 -8.84 29.99 -8.63
CA GLY A 215 -9.44 29.30 -9.77
C GLY A 215 -8.46 28.37 -10.52
N ASP A 216 -7.21 28.26 -10.07
CA ASP A 216 -6.22 27.37 -10.67
C ASP A 216 -6.40 25.94 -10.19
N ARG A 217 -6.14 24.99 -11.08
CA ARG A 217 -6.22 23.56 -10.74
C ARG A 217 -5.12 23.17 -9.76
N SER A 218 -5.51 22.61 -8.63
CA SER A 218 -4.62 22.17 -7.54
C SER A 218 -5.20 20.89 -6.91
N PRO A 219 -4.99 19.72 -7.53
CA PRO A 219 -5.48 18.45 -7.02
C PRO A 219 -5.11 18.24 -5.55
N LYS A 220 -6.03 17.66 -4.78
CA LYS A 220 -5.84 17.37 -3.34
C LYS A 220 -5.66 15.87 -3.05
N CYS A 221 -5.35 15.10 -4.07
CA CYS A 221 -5.06 13.68 -4.02
C CYS A 221 -4.18 13.28 -5.21
N LEU A 222 -3.63 12.08 -5.13
CA LEU A 222 -2.89 11.42 -6.20
C LEU A 222 -3.52 10.06 -6.50
N PRO A 223 -3.44 9.58 -7.76
CA PRO A 223 -3.88 8.22 -8.10
C PRO A 223 -3.13 7.16 -7.30
N VAL A 224 -3.85 6.15 -6.83
CA VAL A 224 -3.24 4.95 -6.25
C VAL A 224 -2.60 4.13 -7.38
N GLY A 225 -1.37 3.67 -7.17
CA GLY A 225 -0.64 2.96 -8.22
C GLY A 225 0.86 2.84 -8.00
N GLY A 226 1.58 2.46 -9.05
CA GLY A 226 3.01 2.24 -9.00
C GLY A 226 3.59 1.69 -10.30
N GLN A 227 4.60 0.84 -10.18
CA GLN A 227 5.23 0.12 -11.28
C GLN A 227 5.06 -1.38 -11.09
N SER A 228 4.37 -2.02 -12.04
CA SER A 228 4.42 -3.46 -12.23
C SER A 228 5.77 -3.86 -12.84
N ALA A 229 6.13 -5.13 -12.71
CA ALA A 229 7.32 -5.70 -13.34
C ALA A 229 6.95 -6.96 -14.13
N TRP A 230 7.48 -7.08 -15.34
CA TRP A 230 7.27 -8.29 -16.14
C TRP A 230 8.53 -8.69 -16.89
N ALA A 231 8.64 -9.96 -17.24
CA ALA A 231 9.78 -10.50 -17.95
C ALA A 231 9.40 -11.66 -18.85
N VAL A 232 10.26 -11.99 -19.81
CA VAL A 232 10.05 -13.07 -20.78
C VAL A 232 11.25 -13.99 -20.84
N LYS A 233 11.01 -15.30 -20.69
CA LYS A 233 11.97 -16.35 -21.05
C LYS A 233 11.85 -16.61 -22.55
N GLY A 234 12.63 -15.88 -23.33
CA GLY A 234 12.67 -15.98 -24.77
C GLY A 234 12.77 -14.64 -25.50
N ASP A 235 12.78 -14.73 -26.83
CA ASP A 235 12.89 -13.59 -27.72
C ASP A 235 11.53 -13.28 -28.36
N LEU A 236 10.88 -12.20 -27.93
CA LEU A 236 9.58 -11.77 -28.47
C LEU A 236 9.60 -11.35 -29.94
N SER A 237 10.78 -11.16 -30.55
CA SER A 237 10.89 -10.99 -32.02
C SER A 237 10.64 -12.28 -32.78
N ILE A 238 10.77 -13.44 -32.12
CA ILE A 238 10.42 -14.75 -32.68
C ILE A 238 8.95 -15.02 -32.41
N ASP A 239 8.19 -15.26 -33.47
CA ASP A 239 6.77 -15.55 -33.39
C ASP A 239 6.50 -16.93 -32.78
N LYS A 240 6.24 -16.96 -31.47
CA LYS A 240 5.81 -18.15 -30.72
C LYS A 240 4.59 -17.81 -29.85
N PRO A 241 3.75 -18.80 -29.54
CA PRO A 241 2.74 -18.65 -28.51
C PRO A 241 3.34 -18.36 -27.13
N LEU A 242 2.52 -17.86 -26.22
CA LEU A 242 2.89 -17.40 -24.88
C LEU A 242 2.18 -18.21 -23.81
N VAL A 243 2.89 -18.57 -22.76
CA VAL A 243 2.31 -18.98 -21.47
C VAL A 243 2.62 -17.89 -20.46
N VAL A 244 1.61 -17.38 -19.77
CA VAL A 244 1.78 -16.29 -18.80
C VAL A 244 1.62 -16.82 -17.38
N ALA A 245 2.59 -16.56 -16.51
CA ALA A 245 2.49 -16.72 -15.07
C ALA A 245 2.40 -15.34 -14.42
N MET A 246 1.46 -15.14 -13.49
CA MET A 246 1.23 -13.83 -12.89
C MET A 246 0.93 -13.87 -11.39
N ALA A 247 1.34 -12.84 -10.66
CA ALA A 247 1.05 -12.67 -9.24
C ALA A 247 0.84 -11.19 -8.89
N PRO A 248 0.01 -10.87 -7.88
CA PRO A 248 -0.06 -9.53 -7.33
C PRO A 248 1.21 -9.20 -6.53
N MET A 249 1.59 -7.92 -6.51
CA MET A 249 2.69 -7.39 -5.70
C MET A 249 2.21 -6.75 -4.41
N ASP A 250 1.00 -6.18 -4.42
CA ASP A 250 0.41 -5.46 -3.29
C ASP A 250 -0.58 -6.29 -2.47
N THR A 251 -0.93 -5.70 -1.32
CA THR A 251 -2.05 -6.08 -0.48
C THR A 251 -2.74 -4.80 0.01
N THR A 252 -3.87 -4.95 0.71
CA THR A 252 -4.42 -3.90 1.56
C THR A 252 -4.68 -4.39 2.98
N ALA A 253 -5.02 -3.48 3.88
CA ALA A 253 -5.50 -3.71 5.23
C ALA A 253 -6.22 -2.46 5.74
N PHE A 254 -6.89 -2.55 6.89
CA PHE A 254 -7.62 -1.42 7.47
C PHE A 254 -6.70 -0.21 7.75
N SER A 255 -5.51 -0.45 8.28
CA SER A 255 -4.40 0.50 8.25
C SER A 255 -3.36 0.12 7.22
N GLN A 256 -2.96 1.08 6.37
CA GLN A 256 -1.96 0.88 5.32
C GLN A 256 -0.58 0.48 5.88
N VAL A 257 -0.19 0.99 7.06
CA VAL A 257 1.09 0.62 7.70
C VAL A 257 1.06 -0.77 8.34
N TYR A 258 -0.14 -1.34 8.51
CA TYR A 258 -0.38 -2.71 8.94
C TYR A 258 -0.93 -3.58 7.81
N ALA A 259 -0.42 -3.36 6.59
CA ALA A 259 -0.66 -4.20 5.42
C ALA A 259 0.56 -5.09 5.09
N PRO A 260 0.98 -6.03 5.96
CA PRO A 260 2.16 -6.87 5.73
C PRO A 260 1.99 -7.85 4.55
N GLY A 261 0.79 -8.39 4.33
CA GLY A 261 0.44 -9.18 3.15
C GLY A 261 1.30 -10.42 2.90
N ALA A 262 1.78 -11.10 3.95
CA ALA A 262 2.68 -12.23 3.81
C ALA A 262 2.09 -13.37 2.97
N ASN A 263 0.82 -13.72 3.21
CA ASN A 263 0.14 -14.70 2.38
C ASN A 263 -0.59 -14.04 1.20
N ALA A 264 -1.30 -12.92 1.42
CA ALA A 264 -2.15 -12.26 0.42
C ALA A 264 -1.37 -11.73 -0.81
N GLY A 265 -0.12 -11.29 -0.63
CA GLY A 265 0.72 -10.77 -1.71
C GLY A 265 2.07 -11.49 -1.82
N ALA A 266 2.87 -11.45 -0.74
CA ALA A 266 4.27 -11.87 -0.79
C ALA A 266 4.45 -13.34 -1.19
N SER A 267 3.65 -14.26 -0.64
CA SER A 267 3.78 -15.69 -0.93
C SER A 267 3.61 -16.00 -2.43
N SER A 268 2.66 -15.33 -3.07
CA SER A 268 2.37 -15.45 -4.50
C SER A 268 3.51 -14.92 -5.35
N LEU A 269 4.02 -13.72 -5.01
CA LEU A 269 5.15 -13.12 -5.71
C LEU A 269 6.41 -13.98 -5.55
N VAL A 270 6.73 -14.43 -4.34
CA VAL A 270 7.92 -15.26 -4.10
C VAL A 270 7.82 -16.59 -4.86
N ALA A 271 6.64 -17.21 -4.92
CA ALA A 271 6.46 -18.42 -5.72
C ALA A 271 6.68 -18.17 -7.22
N LEU A 272 6.18 -17.05 -7.75
CA LEU A 272 6.42 -16.64 -9.14
C LEU A 272 7.91 -16.41 -9.42
N LEU A 273 8.59 -15.67 -8.55
CA LEU A 273 10.03 -15.37 -8.68
C LEU A 273 10.88 -16.64 -8.59
N ALA A 274 10.62 -17.49 -7.60
CA ALA A 274 11.34 -18.74 -7.40
C ALA A 274 11.11 -19.72 -8.57
N ALA A 275 9.91 -19.76 -9.14
CA ALA A 275 9.64 -20.56 -10.33
C ALA A 275 10.41 -20.05 -11.56
N ALA A 276 10.53 -18.73 -11.72
CA ALA A 276 11.36 -18.14 -12.77
C ALA A 276 12.84 -18.50 -12.59
N ASP A 277 13.37 -18.40 -11.36
CA ASP A 277 14.77 -18.73 -11.06
C ASP A 277 15.08 -20.23 -11.29
N ALA A 278 14.15 -21.13 -10.94
CA ALA A 278 14.27 -22.56 -11.21
C ALA A 278 14.35 -22.89 -12.71
N LEU A 279 13.81 -22.03 -13.57
CA LEU A 279 13.85 -22.16 -15.03
C LEU A 279 15.06 -21.46 -15.68
N LYS A 280 15.90 -20.78 -14.91
CA LYS A 280 17.06 -20.02 -15.41
C LYS A 280 18.03 -20.87 -16.23
N SER A 281 18.22 -22.14 -15.85
CA SER A 281 19.12 -23.08 -16.54
C SER A 281 18.58 -23.58 -17.89
N ILE A 282 17.30 -23.36 -18.18
CA ILE A 282 16.66 -23.82 -19.41
C ILE A 282 16.90 -22.78 -20.52
N ALA A 283 17.54 -23.17 -21.61
CA ALA A 283 17.70 -22.28 -22.76
C ALA A 283 16.36 -22.02 -23.45
N SER A 284 16.01 -20.76 -23.71
CA SER A 284 14.74 -20.38 -24.35
C SER A 284 14.57 -20.97 -25.76
N THR A 285 15.67 -21.27 -26.43
CA THR A 285 15.69 -21.95 -27.74
C THR A 285 15.14 -23.37 -27.70
N SER A 286 15.17 -24.03 -26.54
CA SER A 286 14.58 -25.36 -26.33
C SER A 286 13.05 -25.34 -26.20
N LEU A 287 12.48 -24.16 -25.89
CA LEU A 287 11.04 -24.00 -25.67
C LEU A 287 10.30 -23.72 -26.98
N LYS A 288 9.08 -24.28 -27.09
CA LYS A 288 8.16 -24.06 -28.21
C LYS A 288 7.25 -22.84 -28.00
N LYS A 289 7.11 -22.39 -26.75
CA LYS A 289 6.39 -21.18 -26.36
C LYS A 289 7.30 -20.29 -25.53
N HIS A 290 7.08 -18.98 -25.57
CA HIS A 290 7.72 -18.09 -24.59
C HIS A 290 6.97 -18.19 -23.26
N ILE A 291 7.69 -17.99 -22.16
CA ILE A 291 7.09 -17.90 -20.82
C ILE A 291 7.19 -16.45 -20.35
N VAL A 292 6.06 -15.83 -20.08
CA VAL A 292 5.99 -14.46 -19.54
C VAL A 292 5.71 -14.55 -18.04
N PHE A 293 6.52 -13.89 -17.23
CA PHE A 293 6.32 -13.72 -15.80
C PHE A 293 5.88 -12.29 -15.54
N ALA A 294 4.74 -12.08 -14.90
CA ALA A 294 4.19 -10.75 -14.64
C ALA A 294 3.81 -10.57 -13.17
N ALA A 295 4.50 -9.65 -12.50
CA ALA A 295 4.20 -9.18 -11.17
C ALA A 295 3.45 -7.85 -11.27
N PHE A 296 2.15 -7.86 -10.94
CA PHE A 296 1.27 -6.70 -11.11
C PHE A 296 1.10 -5.93 -9.81
N GLN A 297 1.26 -4.61 -9.89
CA GLN A 297 1.12 -3.68 -8.78
C GLN A 297 -0.29 -3.06 -8.76
N ALA A 298 -0.77 -2.69 -7.57
CA ALA A 298 -2.08 -2.07 -7.33
C ALA A 298 -3.28 -2.95 -7.75
N GLU A 299 -3.16 -4.25 -7.53
CA GLU A 299 -4.22 -5.22 -7.78
C GLU A 299 -5.35 -5.17 -6.74
N SER A 300 -5.07 -4.68 -5.53
CA SER A 300 -6.06 -4.49 -4.46
C SER A 300 -7.01 -3.31 -4.70
N TYR A 301 -6.75 -2.49 -5.72
CA TYR A 301 -7.45 -1.24 -6.02
C TYR A 301 -8.07 -1.28 -7.42
N GLY A 302 -8.90 -2.29 -7.68
CA GLY A 302 -9.61 -2.46 -8.95
C GLY A 302 -8.76 -3.10 -10.04
N PHE A 303 -7.77 -3.93 -9.68
CA PHE A 303 -6.88 -4.60 -10.64
C PHE A 303 -6.17 -3.64 -11.62
N VAL A 304 -5.80 -2.43 -11.15
CA VAL A 304 -5.37 -1.37 -12.08
C VAL A 304 -4.06 -1.69 -12.79
N GLY A 305 -3.15 -2.47 -12.19
CA GLY A 305 -1.89 -2.89 -12.83
C GLY A 305 -2.14 -3.80 -14.04
N SER A 306 -2.84 -4.90 -13.82
CA SER A 306 -3.17 -5.87 -14.86
C SER A 306 -4.11 -5.29 -15.92
N ARG A 307 -5.09 -4.47 -15.53
CA ARG A 307 -5.94 -3.73 -16.48
C ARG A 307 -5.13 -2.75 -17.32
N ARG A 308 -4.21 -2.01 -16.71
CA ARG A 308 -3.36 -1.05 -17.43
C ARG A 308 -2.46 -1.74 -18.43
N PHE A 309 -1.88 -2.88 -18.06
CA PHE A 309 -1.09 -3.71 -18.96
C PHE A 309 -1.89 -4.10 -20.21
N LEU A 310 -3.09 -4.65 -20.04
CA LEU A 310 -3.93 -5.06 -21.18
C LEU A 310 -4.43 -3.89 -22.02
N ALA A 311 -4.80 -2.76 -21.39
CA ALA A 311 -5.16 -1.54 -22.09
C ALA A 311 -4.00 -1.03 -22.95
N ASP A 312 -2.79 -1.02 -22.40
CA ASP A 312 -1.60 -0.57 -23.12
C ASP A 312 -1.19 -1.54 -24.23
N LEU A 313 -1.48 -2.85 -24.17
CA LEU A 313 -1.29 -3.74 -25.33
C LEU A 313 -2.06 -3.25 -26.57
N GLN A 314 -3.25 -2.66 -26.36
CA GLN A 314 -4.15 -2.20 -27.42
C GLN A 314 -3.98 -0.72 -27.77
N ALA A 315 -3.34 0.07 -26.89
CA ALA A 315 -3.15 1.51 -27.09
C ALA A 315 -2.26 1.82 -28.32
N SER A 316 -2.31 3.05 -28.83
CA SER A 316 -1.35 3.54 -29.83
C SER A 316 -0.27 4.40 -29.16
N CYS A 317 0.98 4.33 -29.67
CA CYS A 317 2.01 5.31 -29.32
C CYS A 317 2.07 6.40 -30.39
N ALA A 318 1.79 7.66 -30.03
CA ALA A 318 1.81 8.76 -31.00
C ALA A 318 3.25 9.13 -31.41
N THR A 319 4.16 9.18 -30.44
CA THR A 319 5.57 9.55 -30.67
C THR A 319 6.48 8.46 -30.13
N THR A 320 7.01 7.62 -31.02
CA THR A 320 7.98 6.59 -30.65
C THR A 320 9.38 7.19 -30.61
N VAL A 321 10.09 6.98 -29.50
CA VAL A 321 11.50 7.37 -29.34
C VAL A 321 12.35 6.11 -29.31
N LYS A 322 13.40 6.10 -30.14
CA LYS A 322 14.44 5.05 -30.14
C LYS A 322 15.68 5.64 -29.47
N SER A 323 15.83 5.35 -28.18
CA SER A 323 16.97 5.80 -27.38
C SER A 323 17.24 4.75 -26.31
N ALA A 324 18.52 4.48 -26.07
CA ALA A 324 18.95 3.55 -25.04
C ALA A 324 18.71 4.15 -23.66
N THR A 325 17.91 3.46 -22.85
CA THR A 325 17.64 3.82 -21.46
C THR A 325 17.83 2.58 -20.57
N PRO A 326 17.99 2.74 -19.25
CA PRO A 326 17.98 1.62 -18.31
C PRO A 326 16.68 0.78 -18.36
N PHE A 327 15.62 1.29 -19.00
CA PHE A 327 14.29 0.68 -19.02
C PHE A 327 13.96 -0.02 -20.34
N GLY A 328 14.71 0.26 -21.41
CA GLY A 328 14.41 -0.24 -22.75
C GLY A 328 15.18 0.48 -23.85
N THR A 329 15.09 -0.06 -25.08
CA THR A 329 15.69 0.51 -26.31
C THR A 329 14.76 1.48 -27.04
N SER A 330 13.49 1.48 -26.67
CA SER A 330 12.49 2.39 -27.19
C SER A 330 11.36 2.56 -26.19
N PHE A 331 10.74 3.73 -26.21
CA PHE A 331 9.61 4.08 -25.37
C PHE A 331 8.68 5.03 -26.12
N CYS A 332 7.48 5.23 -25.59
CA CYS A 332 6.58 6.23 -26.10
C CYS A 332 6.79 7.56 -25.39
N ALA A 333 6.80 8.68 -26.10
CA ALA A 333 6.88 10.02 -25.51
C ALA A 333 5.50 10.69 -25.36
N SER A 334 4.46 10.12 -25.98
CA SER A 334 3.09 10.60 -25.91
C SER A 334 2.09 9.44 -26.13
N PRO A 335 1.48 8.90 -25.05
CA PRO A 335 1.80 9.14 -23.63
C PRO A 335 3.19 8.60 -23.26
N ILE A 336 3.82 9.10 -22.18
CA ILE A 336 5.18 8.68 -21.79
C ILE A 336 5.19 7.26 -21.21
N THR A 337 5.79 6.28 -21.86
CA THR A 337 6.01 4.95 -21.27
C THR A 337 7.47 4.75 -20.90
N SER A 338 7.76 3.77 -20.03
CA SER A 338 9.15 3.39 -19.72
C SER A 338 9.79 2.56 -20.82
N THR A 339 8.98 1.83 -21.59
CA THR A 339 9.40 0.97 -22.69
C THR A 339 8.25 0.77 -23.70
N LEU A 340 8.54 0.26 -24.89
CA LEU A 340 7.55 -0.28 -25.83
C LEU A 340 7.62 -1.81 -25.98
N ALA A 341 8.44 -2.49 -25.18
CA ALA A 341 8.61 -3.95 -25.28
C ALA A 341 7.28 -4.73 -25.13
N PHE A 342 6.34 -4.22 -24.33
CA PHE A 342 5.04 -4.85 -24.11
C PHE A 342 4.21 -4.93 -25.40
N LYS A 343 4.45 -4.06 -26.41
CA LYS A 343 3.76 -4.09 -27.70
C LYS A 343 4.01 -5.37 -28.51
N GLN A 344 5.05 -6.13 -28.15
CA GLN A 344 5.34 -7.41 -28.79
C GLN A 344 4.48 -8.56 -28.21
N ILE A 345 3.78 -8.31 -27.11
CA ILE A 345 2.82 -9.24 -26.52
C ILE A 345 1.43 -8.96 -27.12
N SER A 346 0.74 -10.02 -27.52
CA SER A 346 -0.65 -9.96 -27.97
C SER A 346 -1.48 -10.96 -27.20
N LEU A 347 -2.66 -10.54 -26.74
CA LEU A 347 -3.61 -11.41 -26.03
C LEU A 347 -3.99 -12.64 -26.87
N ALA A 348 -4.05 -12.52 -28.19
CA ALA A 348 -4.34 -13.62 -29.11
C ALA A 348 -3.25 -14.70 -29.17
N LYS A 349 -2.02 -14.38 -28.73
CA LYS A 349 -0.89 -15.32 -28.67
C LYS A 349 -0.78 -16.02 -27.31
N ILE A 350 -1.60 -15.64 -26.33
CA ILE A 350 -1.58 -16.25 -25.00
C ILE A 350 -2.34 -17.57 -25.08
N ASP A 351 -1.60 -18.68 -25.06
CA ASP A 351 -2.15 -20.04 -25.05
C ASP A 351 -2.73 -20.39 -23.68
N ALA A 352 -2.08 -19.95 -22.61
CA ALA A 352 -2.54 -20.16 -21.25
C ALA A 352 -2.06 -19.07 -20.30
N ALA A 353 -2.88 -18.74 -19.29
CA ALA A 353 -2.54 -17.82 -18.20
C ALA A 353 -2.74 -18.49 -16.83
N ILE A 354 -1.72 -18.43 -15.98
CA ILE A 354 -1.72 -19.02 -14.64
C ILE A 354 -1.47 -17.91 -13.63
N ALA A 355 -2.43 -17.64 -12.75
CA ALA A 355 -2.22 -16.76 -11.62
C ALA A 355 -1.86 -17.54 -10.36
N ILE A 356 -1.10 -16.91 -9.47
CA ILE A 356 -0.75 -17.46 -8.16
C ILE A 356 -1.41 -16.59 -7.09
N ASP A 357 -2.08 -17.22 -6.13
CA ASP A 357 -2.73 -16.52 -5.02
C ASP A 357 -2.65 -17.31 -3.70
N GLN A 358 -2.09 -16.69 -2.64
CA GLN A 358 -2.06 -17.21 -1.27
C GLN A 358 -1.54 -18.66 -1.14
N VAL A 359 -0.30 -18.88 -1.57
CA VAL A 359 0.36 -20.20 -1.54
C VAL A 359 1.28 -20.42 -0.35
N GLY A 360 1.37 -19.45 0.56
CA GLY A 360 2.15 -19.54 1.80
C GLY A 360 1.50 -20.37 2.90
N GLN A 361 0.23 -20.73 2.73
CA GLN A 361 -0.52 -21.62 3.62
C GLN A 361 -1.30 -22.62 2.78
N THR A 362 -1.67 -23.77 3.36
CA THR A 362 -2.49 -24.77 2.66
C THR A 362 -3.65 -25.25 3.52
N THR A 363 -4.80 -25.46 2.89
CA THR A 363 -5.96 -26.13 3.52
C THR A 363 -5.86 -27.63 3.27
N ASN A 364 -5.89 -28.43 4.34
CA ASN A 364 -5.73 -29.89 4.29
C ASN A 364 -4.43 -30.36 3.63
N ASP A 365 -3.35 -29.58 3.76
CA ASP A 365 -2.03 -29.85 3.15
C ASP A 365 -2.06 -30.03 1.63
N LYS A 366 -2.98 -29.32 0.97
CA LYS A 366 -3.22 -29.39 -0.48
C LYS A 366 -3.22 -28.01 -1.11
N PHE A 367 -2.81 -27.99 -2.37
CA PHE A 367 -2.98 -26.88 -3.30
C PHE A 367 -4.14 -27.18 -4.25
N TYR A 368 -4.79 -26.12 -4.70
CA TYR A 368 -5.96 -26.19 -5.57
C TYR A 368 -5.73 -25.37 -6.83
N LEU A 369 -6.25 -25.88 -7.94
CA LEU A 369 -6.36 -25.15 -9.19
C LEU A 369 -7.79 -24.76 -9.45
N HIS A 370 -8.02 -23.45 -9.51
CA HIS A 370 -9.27 -22.85 -9.95
C HIS A 370 -9.24 -22.69 -11.47
N LEU A 371 -9.85 -23.61 -12.20
CA LEU A 371 -9.89 -23.59 -13.66
C LEU A 371 -10.95 -22.62 -14.16
N ASN A 372 -10.68 -21.90 -15.25
CA ASN A 372 -11.67 -21.00 -15.84
C ASN A 372 -12.89 -21.80 -16.36
N PRO A 373 -14.10 -21.60 -15.79
CA PRO A 373 -15.28 -22.37 -16.18
C PRO A 373 -15.76 -22.05 -17.61
N LYS A 374 -15.34 -20.92 -18.18
CA LYS A 374 -15.66 -20.53 -19.57
C LYS A 374 -14.67 -21.09 -20.60
N ALA A 375 -13.51 -21.59 -20.18
CA ALA A 375 -12.57 -22.25 -21.08
C ALA A 375 -13.04 -23.68 -21.44
N THR A 376 -12.53 -24.23 -22.55
CA THR A 376 -12.95 -25.57 -22.98
C THR A 376 -12.50 -26.66 -22.00
N LYS A 377 -13.31 -27.71 -21.83
CA LYS A 377 -12.98 -28.84 -20.95
C LYS A 377 -11.65 -29.50 -21.30
N LEU A 378 -11.33 -29.61 -22.59
CA LEU A 378 -10.07 -30.17 -23.05
C LEU A 378 -8.89 -29.31 -22.59
N SER A 379 -8.95 -28.00 -22.81
CA SER A 379 -7.91 -27.07 -22.37
C SER A 379 -7.73 -27.05 -20.84
N ASN A 380 -8.85 -27.10 -20.09
CA ASN A 380 -8.84 -27.20 -18.63
C ASN A 380 -8.17 -28.50 -18.16
N SER A 381 -8.44 -29.62 -18.85
CA SER A 381 -7.78 -30.88 -18.55
C SER A 381 -6.26 -30.83 -18.79
N SER A 382 -5.82 -30.10 -19.82
CA SER A 382 -4.39 -29.91 -20.10
C SER A 382 -3.69 -29.13 -18.99
N ILE A 383 -4.25 -27.99 -18.55
CA ILE A 383 -3.67 -27.23 -17.44
C ILE A 383 -3.61 -28.09 -16.18
N LEU A 384 -4.71 -28.76 -15.83
CA LEU A 384 -4.76 -29.60 -14.64
C LEU A 384 -3.65 -30.67 -14.68
N GLN A 385 -3.46 -31.32 -15.82
CA GLN A 385 -2.42 -32.34 -16.01
C GLN A 385 -1.00 -31.78 -15.87
N TRP A 386 -0.73 -30.53 -16.30
CA TRP A 386 0.59 -29.91 -16.12
C TRP A 386 0.99 -29.83 -14.65
N PHE A 387 0.02 -29.64 -13.74
CA PHE A 387 0.27 -29.58 -12.31
C PHE A 387 0.18 -30.95 -11.64
N THR A 388 -0.85 -31.75 -11.91
CA THR A 388 -1.04 -33.04 -11.22
C THR A 388 0.04 -34.06 -11.58
N ASN A 389 0.57 -33.99 -12.81
CA ASN A 389 1.61 -34.90 -13.29
C ASN A 389 3.02 -34.33 -13.12
N ALA A 390 3.15 -33.12 -12.56
CA ALA A 390 4.45 -32.56 -12.23
C ALA A 390 5.17 -33.48 -11.23
N PRO A 391 6.47 -33.82 -11.44
CA PRO A 391 7.20 -34.74 -10.58
C PRO A 391 7.11 -34.41 -9.08
N SER A 392 7.06 -33.11 -8.75
CA SER A 392 7.04 -32.63 -7.37
C SER A 392 5.63 -32.47 -6.77
N ALA A 393 4.57 -32.70 -7.55
CA ALA A 393 3.20 -32.54 -7.08
C ALA A 393 2.80 -33.56 -6.03
N LYS A 394 3.26 -34.81 -6.14
CA LYS A 394 3.07 -35.90 -5.16
C LYS A 394 1.61 -36.08 -4.68
N GLY A 395 0.62 -35.74 -5.51
CA GLY A 395 -0.81 -35.82 -5.16
C GLY A 395 -1.35 -34.65 -4.32
N ASN A 396 -0.52 -33.64 -4.01
CA ASN A 396 -0.94 -32.48 -3.22
C ASN A 396 -1.68 -31.42 -4.04
N PHE A 397 -1.68 -31.52 -5.38
CA PHE A 397 -2.31 -30.56 -6.28
C PHE A 397 -3.60 -31.15 -6.83
N ASN A 398 -4.72 -30.46 -6.64
CA ASN A 398 -6.04 -30.93 -7.03
C ASN A 398 -6.80 -29.85 -7.80
N GLN A 399 -7.81 -30.23 -8.56
CA GLN A 399 -8.79 -29.27 -9.05
C GLN A 399 -9.63 -28.77 -7.87
N SER A 400 -9.94 -27.47 -7.84
CA SER A 400 -10.85 -26.89 -6.85
C SER A 400 -12.26 -27.49 -6.96
N SER A 401 -12.94 -27.60 -5.81
CA SER A 401 -14.37 -27.95 -5.75
C SER A 401 -15.29 -26.80 -6.19
N VAL A 402 -14.75 -25.58 -6.32
CA VAL A 402 -15.49 -24.38 -6.67
C VAL A 402 -15.28 -24.03 -8.15
N GLU A 403 -16.38 -23.95 -8.91
CA GLU A 403 -16.38 -23.49 -10.31
C GLU A 403 -16.36 -21.95 -10.43
N ALA A 404 -15.43 -21.30 -9.71
CA ALA A 404 -15.23 -19.86 -9.75
C ALA A 404 -13.73 -19.53 -9.66
N ILE A 405 -13.38 -18.36 -10.22
CA ILE A 405 -12.02 -17.82 -10.19
C ILE A 405 -11.92 -16.82 -9.03
N PRO A 406 -10.93 -16.94 -8.13
CA PRO A 406 -10.70 -15.95 -7.08
C PRO A 406 -10.22 -14.61 -7.65
N PRO A 407 -10.51 -13.48 -6.97
CA PRO A 407 -10.09 -12.15 -7.41
C PRO A 407 -8.56 -12.03 -7.44
N GLY A 408 -8.03 -11.51 -8.53
CA GLY A 408 -6.61 -11.24 -8.72
C GLY A 408 -6.32 -10.79 -10.16
N PRO A 409 -5.05 -10.75 -10.59
CA PRO A 409 -4.68 -10.28 -11.92
C PRO A 409 -5.38 -10.98 -13.08
N LEU A 410 -5.71 -12.26 -12.91
CA LEU A 410 -6.40 -13.04 -13.93
C LEU A 410 -7.81 -12.50 -14.21
N THR A 411 -8.47 -11.85 -13.24
CA THR A 411 -9.79 -11.22 -13.44
C THR A 411 -9.77 -10.24 -14.61
N SER A 412 -8.72 -9.43 -14.74
CA SER A 412 -8.55 -8.48 -15.84
C SER A 412 -8.39 -9.18 -17.19
N PHE A 413 -7.62 -10.27 -17.22
CA PHE A 413 -7.39 -11.08 -18.42
C PHE A 413 -8.65 -11.83 -18.90
N LEU A 414 -9.59 -12.08 -17.99
CA LEU A 414 -10.86 -12.76 -18.30
C LEU A 414 -12.03 -11.81 -18.54
N ASN A 415 -11.83 -10.50 -18.40
CA ASN A 415 -12.88 -9.50 -18.59
C ASN A 415 -13.01 -9.08 -20.07
N ASP A 416 -13.84 -9.83 -20.81
CA ASP A 416 -14.15 -9.59 -22.23
C ASP A 416 -14.99 -8.33 -22.51
N LYS A 417 -15.53 -7.68 -21.46
CA LYS A 417 -16.18 -6.36 -21.59
C LYS A 417 -15.19 -5.20 -21.64
N GLU A 418 -13.94 -5.43 -21.24
CA GLU A 418 -12.88 -4.43 -21.22
C GLU A 418 -11.79 -4.82 -22.23
N TYR A 419 -10.70 -5.43 -21.74
CA TYR A 419 -9.50 -5.70 -22.54
C TYR A 419 -9.14 -7.19 -22.61
N GLY A 420 -9.84 -8.04 -21.87
CA GLY A 420 -9.55 -9.46 -21.71
C GLY A 420 -10.29 -10.38 -22.68
N ASN A 421 -10.19 -11.67 -22.43
CA ASN A 421 -10.87 -12.74 -23.15
C ASN A 421 -11.44 -13.75 -22.14
N ALA A 422 -12.76 -13.81 -22.00
CA ALA A 422 -13.43 -14.65 -21.03
C ALA A 422 -13.22 -16.16 -21.26
N SER A 423 -12.90 -16.58 -22.49
CA SER A 423 -12.62 -17.97 -22.85
C SER A 423 -11.14 -18.33 -22.77
N LEU A 424 -10.28 -17.42 -22.29
CA LEU A 424 -8.85 -17.66 -22.13
C LEU A 424 -8.61 -18.88 -21.23
N VAL A 425 -7.86 -19.83 -21.77
CA VAL A 425 -7.42 -21.03 -21.06
C VAL A 425 -6.56 -20.61 -19.87
N SER A 426 -7.05 -20.84 -18.67
CA SER A 426 -6.40 -20.28 -17.49
C SER A 426 -6.77 -20.98 -16.19
N ALA A 427 -5.91 -20.77 -15.19
CA ALA A 427 -6.14 -21.25 -13.84
C ALA A 427 -5.53 -20.31 -12.78
N VAL A 428 -6.02 -20.43 -11.54
CA VAL A 428 -5.35 -19.85 -10.37
C VAL A 428 -4.85 -20.98 -9.49
N LEU A 429 -3.55 -20.97 -9.17
CA LEU A 429 -2.93 -21.84 -8.18
C LEU A 429 -3.07 -21.20 -6.80
N THR A 430 -3.71 -21.93 -5.88
CA THR A 430 -4.02 -21.45 -4.54
C THR A 430 -3.66 -22.46 -3.44
N GLY A 431 -3.44 -21.95 -2.23
CA GLY A 431 -3.36 -22.76 -1.01
C GLY A 431 -4.72 -23.09 -0.38
N TYR A 432 -5.82 -22.59 -0.93
CA TYR A 432 -7.17 -22.77 -0.41
C TYR A 432 -8.10 -23.33 -1.47
N ASP A 433 -9.14 -24.06 -1.05
CA ASP A 433 -10.18 -24.52 -1.98
C ASP A 433 -11.34 -23.52 -2.05
N SER A 434 -12.16 -23.41 -1.02
CA SER A 434 -13.42 -22.68 -1.13
C SER A 434 -13.44 -21.30 -0.46
N ALA A 435 -12.42 -20.94 0.32
CA ALA A 435 -12.38 -19.69 1.08
C ALA A 435 -10.95 -19.26 1.43
N PHE A 436 -10.72 -17.96 1.50
CA PHE A 436 -9.44 -17.37 1.90
C PHE A 436 -9.05 -17.69 3.34
N MET A 437 -7.76 -17.56 3.62
CA MET A 437 -7.24 -17.70 4.98
C MET A 437 -7.79 -16.56 5.88
N PRO A 438 -8.07 -16.80 7.16
CA PRO A 438 -8.71 -15.80 8.04
C PRO A 438 -7.97 -14.47 8.15
N THR A 439 -6.65 -14.48 7.97
CA THR A 439 -5.79 -13.30 8.06
C THR A 439 -5.80 -12.41 6.82
N TYR A 440 -6.53 -12.77 5.75
CA TYR A 440 -6.56 -12.03 4.48
C TYR A 440 -6.78 -10.52 4.68
N HIS A 441 -5.94 -9.69 4.07
CA HIS A 441 -6.01 -8.21 4.17
C HIS A 441 -6.07 -7.68 5.62
N SER A 442 -5.26 -8.25 6.52
CA SER A 442 -5.23 -7.84 7.92
C SER A 442 -3.79 -7.69 8.44
N ARG A 443 -3.68 -6.99 9.57
CA ARG A 443 -2.43 -6.86 10.32
C ARG A 443 -1.85 -8.19 10.82
N ALA A 444 -2.66 -9.24 10.85
CA ALA A 444 -2.24 -10.59 11.25
C ALA A 444 -1.59 -11.38 10.11
N ASP A 445 -1.66 -10.90 8.86
CA ASP A 445 -1.03 -11.55 7.70
C ASP A 445 0.49 -11.31 7.63
N THR A 446 1.17 -11.71 8.69
CA THR A 446 2.61 -11.51 8.89
C THR A 446 3.40 -12.75 8.44
N ASN A 447 4.73 -12.64 8.38
CA ASN A 447 5.60 -13.77 8.03
C ASN A 447 5.42 -15.01 8.93
N ASN A 448 4.90 -14.83 10.15
CA ASN A 448 4.60 -15.93 11.06
C ASN A 448 3.32 -16.72 10.68
N SER A 449 2.48 -16.17 9.79
CA SER A 449 1.26 -16.84 9.33
C SER A 449 1.54 -17.89 8.25
N ILE A 450 2.68 -17.80 7.56
CA ILE A 450 3.00 -18.63 6.40
C ILE A 450 4.07 -19.67 6.70
N GLN A 451 4.22 -20.63 5.78
CA GLN A 451 5.21 -21.69 5.84
C GLN A 451 6.03 -21.68 4.54
N ALA A 452 7.34 -21.42 4.65
CA ALA A 452 8.21 -21.26 3.48
C ALA A 452 8.31 -22.54 2.63
N ASP A 453 8.18 -23.73 3.22
CA ASP A 453 8.14 -25.01 2.51
C ASP A 453 6.94 -25.13 1.56
N LYS A 454 5.78 -24.54 1.92
CA LYS A 454 4.61 -24.48 1.04
C LYS A 454 4.87 -23.58 -0.17
N VAL A 455 5.52 -22.44 0.04
CA VAL A 455 5.95 -21.55 -1.06
C VAL A 455 6.95 -22.27 -1.97
N VAL A 456 7.91 -23.02 -1.40
CA VAL A 456 8.86 -23.85 -2.16
C VAL A 456 8.13 -24.89 -3.00
N GLN A 457 7.17 -25.62 -2.42
CA GLN A 457 6.42 -26.66 -3.14
C GLN A 457 5.57 -26.06 -4.26
N ALA A 458 4.88 -24.95 -4.01
CA ALA A 458 4.11 -24.23 -5.02
C ALA A 458 4.99 -23.74 -6.17
N ALA A 459 6.14 -23.11 -5.85
CA ALA A 459 7.10 -22.63 -6.84
C ALA A 459 7.69 -23.76 -7.68
N GLN A 460 8.04 -24.89 -7.06
CA GLN A 460 8.63 -26.03 -7.75
C GLN A 460 7.63 -26.59 -8.77
N VAL A 461 6.40 -26.88 -8.35
CA VAL A 461 5.38 -27.43 -9.24
C VAL A 461 4.97 -26.42 -10.31
N LEU A 462 4.91 -25.13 -9.98
CA LEU A 462 4.69 -24.08 -10.96
C LEU A 462 5.79 -24.08 -12.04
N ALA A 463 7.07 -24.18 -11.67
CA ALA A 463 8.17 -24.22 -12.63
C ALA A 463 8.09 -25.45 -13.56
N GLU A 464 7.81 -26.62 -13.00
CA GLU A 464 7.63 -27.88 -13.73
C GLU A 464 6.43 -27.81 -14.69
N ALA A 465 5.31 -27.23 -14.23
CA ALA A 465 4.10 -27.03 -15.04
C ALA A 465 4.33 -26.03 -16.17
N LEU A 466 5.01 -24.91 -15.92
CA LEU A 466 5.35 -23.91 -16.93
C LEU A 466 6.31 -24.48 -17.98
N PHE A 467 7.30 -25.27 -17.57
CA PHE A 467 8.16 -25.99 -18.51
C PHE A 467 7.34 -26.95 -19.38
N THR A 468 6.47 -27.75 -18.77
CA THR A 468 5.60 -28.71 -19.49
C THR A 468 4.69 -27.99 -20.49
N ALA A 469 4.16 -26.82 -20.12
CA ALA A 469 3.31 -26.00 -20.99
C ALA A 469 4.06 -25.40 -22.18
N ALA A 470 5.36 -25.09 -22.01
CA ALA A 470 6.18 -24.39 -22.99
C ALA A 470 7.08 -25.31 -23.85
N ALA A 471 7.42 -26.50 -23.36
CA ALA A 471 8.23 -27.49 -24.06
C ALA A 471 7.45 -28.21 -25.16
N ALA A 472 8.14 -29.05 -25.94
CA ALA A 472 7.45 -29.92 -26.88
C ALA A 472 6.60 -30.97 -26.13
N PRO A 473 5.42 -31.36 -26.65
CA PRO A 473 4.60 -32.39 -26.01
C PRO A 473 5.39 -33.68 -25.77
N GLY A 474 5.30 -34.22 -24.55
CA GLY A 474 6.00 -35.44 -24.15
C GLY A 474 7.47 -35.24 -23.72
N THR A 475 8.00 -34.02 -23.74
CA THR A 475 9.32 -33.73 -23.16
C THR A 475 9.28 -33.95 -21.64
N ALA A 476 10.18 -34.81 -21.13
CA ALA A 476 10.31 -35.03 -19.70
C ALA A 476 10.85 -33.78 -19.00
N VAL A 477 10.33 -33.49 -17.80
CA VAL A 477 10.76 -32.38 -16.95
C VAL A 477 12.21 -32.64 -16.48
N PRO A 478 13.19 -31.77 -16.79
CA PRO A 478 14.57 -31.95 -16.37
C PRO A 478 14.71 -31.85 -14.84
N SER A 479 15.57 -32.68 -14.25
CA SER A 479 15.92 -32.60 -12.82
C SER A 479 16.70 -31.34 -12.45
N THR A 480 17.16 -30.57 -13.44
CA THR A 480 17.82 -29.27 -13.24
C THR A 480 16.84 -28.15 -12.87
N ILE A 481 15.52 -28.35 -13.10
CA ILE A 481 14.48 -27.45 -12.60
C ILE A 481 14.32 -27.73 -11.11
N SER A 482 14.97 -26.91 -10.29
CA SER A 482 14.98 -27.06 -8.84
C SER A 482 14.89 -25.70 -8.18
N VAL A 483 13.89 -25.52 -7.32
CA VAL A 483 13.73 -24.33 -6.48
C VAL A 483 14.70 -24.36 -5.32
N ASN A 484 15.37 -23.24 -5.08
CA ASN A 484 16.26 -23.06 -3.95
C ASN A 484 15.46 -22.64 -2.69
N ALA A 485 15.29 -23.57 -1.75
CA ALA A 485 14.52 -23.33 -0.52
C ALA A 485 15.11 -22.22 0.37
N THR A 486 16.43 -22.09 0.42
CA THR A 486 17.09 -21.00 1.16
C THR A 486 16.79 -19.65 0.53
N LEU A 487 16.84 -19.56 -0.80
CA LEU A 487 16.46 -18.35 -1.51
C LEU A 487 15.01 -17.98 -1.25
N VAL A 488 14.07 -18.94 -1.27
CA VAL A 488 12.66 -18.68 -0.97
C VAL A 488 12.48 -18.13 0.44
N ALA A 489 13.12 -18.73 1.46
CA ALA A 489 13.05 -18.23 2.83
C ALA A 489 13.63 -16.81 2.96
N ASP A 490 14.76 -16.54 2.30
CA ASP A 490 15.36 -15.20 2.27
C ASP A 490 14.46 -14.17 1.57
N LEU A 491 13.85 -14.53 0.44
CA LEU A 491 12.92 -13.67 -0.30
C LEU A 491 11.68 -13.33 0.54
N MET A 492 11.09 -14.31 1.22
CA MET A 492 9.96 -14.08 2.13
C MET A 492 10.34 -13.05 3.20
N ASN A 493 11.46 -13.29 3.91
CA ASN A 493 11.93 -12.39 4.96
C ASN A 493 12.22 -10.97 4.44
N CYS A 494 12.84 -10.85 3.28
CA CYS A 494 13.14 -9.57 2.66
C CYS A 494 11.85 -8.79 2.33
N ILE A 495 10.91 -9.42 1.62
CA ILE A 495 9.71 -8.75 1.12
C ILE A 495 8.76 -8.37 2.25
N THR A 496 8.63 -9.19 3.29
CA THR A 496 7.69 -8.92 4.39
C THR A 496 8.27 -8.06 5.52
N SER A 497 9.61 -7.97 5.63
CA SER A 497 10.24 -7.42 6.84
C SER A 497 11.33 -6.39 6.59
N ASN A 498 12.07 -6.47 5.47
CA ASN A 498 13.16 -5.51 5.20
C ASN A 498 13.54 -5.42 3.71
N TRP A 499 13.06 -4.40 3.02
CA TRP A 499 13.39 -4.14 1.61
C TRP A 499 14.85 -3.74 1.33
N ARG A 500 15.66 -3.61 2.39
CA ARG A 500 17.10 -3.35 2.31
C ARG A 500 17.95 -4.56 2.71
N CYS A 501 17.35 -5.74 2.79
CA CYS A 501 18.08 -6.98 3.06
C CYS A 501 19.20 -7.24 2.02
N GLY A 502 20.14 -8.13 2.36
CA GLY A 502 21.28 -8.47 1.50
C GLY A 502 20.86 -8.96 0.10
N THR A 503 19.85 -9.83 0.03
CA THR A 503 19.35 -10.40 -1.23
C THR A 503 18.78 -9.32 -2.15
N MET A 504 17.83 -8.51 -1.67
CA MET A 504 17.24 -7.43 -2.48
C MET A 504 18.28 -6.42 -2.93
N LYS A 505 19.24 -6.07 -2.05
CA LYS A 505 20.36 -5.18 -2.40
C LYS A 505 21.24 -5.78 -3.49
N ALA A 506 21.59 -7.07 -3.40
CA ALA A 506 22.47 -7.74 -4.35
C ALA A 506 21.90 -7.76 -5.77
N TYR A 507 20.64 -8.19 -5.90
CA TYR A 507 19.96 -8.26 -7.20
C TYR A 507 19.68 -6.89 -7.81
N SER A 508 19.33 -5.89 -6.99
CA SER A 508 18.98 -4.55 -7.47
C SER A 508 20.19 -3.67 -7.79
N LYS A 509 21.38 -3.98 -7.23
CA LYS A 509 22.55 -3.09 -7.25
C LYS A 509 22.88 -2.57 -8.64
N LEU A 510 23.01 -3.44 -9.63
CA LEU A 510 23.47 -3.06 -10.97
C LEU A 510 22.44 -2.21 -11.73
N LEU A 511 21.14 -2.48 -11.52
CA LEU A 511 20.07 -1.65 -12.06
C LEU A 511 20.06 -0.27 -11.40
N VAL A 512 20.18 -0.20 -10.07
CA VAL A 512 20.26 1.07 -9.33
C VAL A 512 21.48 1.88 -9.75
N THR A 513 22.66 1.27 -9.86
CA THR A 513 23.87 1.94 -10.35
C THR A 513 23.68 2.46 -11.77
N SER A 514 23.07 1.66 -12.66
CA SER A 514 22.79 2.09 -14.04
C SER A 514 21.77 3.23 -14.12
N MET A 515 20.75 3.23 -13.25
CA MET A 515 19.80 4.35 -13.14
C MET A 515 20.48 5.61 -12.59
N ASN A 516 21.33 5.47 -11.57
CA ASN A 516 22.05 6.61 -10.98
C ASN A 516 22.98 7.27 -12.01
N ASP A 517 23.75 6.47 -12.75
CA ASP A 517 24.60 6.93 -13.84
C ASP A 517 23.79 7.62 -14.95
N TYR A 518 22.69 7.00 -15.41
CA TYR A 518 21.87 7.54 -16.48
C TYR A 518 21.14 8.86 -16.13
N LEU A 519 20.66 8.98 -14.88
CA LEU A 519 19.86 10.11 -14.38
C LEU A 519 20.69 11.24 -13.74
N ASP A 520 22.02 11.09 -13.73
CA ASP A 520 22.98 11.98 -13.08
C ASP A 520 22.74 12.10 -11.55
N PHE A 521 22.39 11.00 -10.89
CA PHE A 521 22.26 10.94 -9.43
C PHE A 521 23.59 10.58 -8.75
N THR A 522 23.68 10.83 -7.44
CA THR A 522 24.85 10.42 -6.67
C THR A 522 24.90 8.90 -6.52
N ASP A 523 26.10 8.31 -6.40
CA ASP A 523 26.27 6.87 -6.14
C ASP A 523 25.60 6.41 -4.84
N SER A 524 25.33 7.33 -3.92
CA SER A 524 24.62 7.09 -2.66
C SER A 524 23.10 7.10 -2.79
N SER A 525 22.55 7.50 -3.95
CA SER A 525 21.11 7.52 -4.19
C SER A 525 20.56 6.10 -4.21
N ILE A 526 19.47 5.89 -3.47
CA ILE A 526 18.80 4.59 -3.35
C ILE A 526 17.30 4.75 -3.58
N PRO A 527 16.64 3.73 -4.16
CA PRO A 527 15.19 3.66 -4.22
C PRO A 527 14.52 3.90 -2.86
N SER A 528 13.38 4.57 -2.87
CA SER A 528 12.56 4.75 -1.67
C SER A 528 12.05 3.41 -1.15
N TYR A 529 11.76 3.35 0.15
CA TYR A 529 11.23 2.15 0.80
C TYR A 529 10.38 2.56 2.01
N MET A 530 9.54 1.65 2.49
CA MET A 530 8.58 1.91 3.56
C MET A 530 9.09 1.33 4.89
N GLN A 531 8.81 2.03 6.00
CA GLN A 531 9.10 1.60 7.37
C GLN A 531 7.92 1.90 8.29
N PRO A 532 7.30 0.90 8.95
CA PRO A 532 7.56 -0.55 8.79
C PRO A 532 7.30 -1.03 7.35
N VAL A 533 7.79 -2.23 7.01
CA VAL A 533 7.53 -2.79 5.68
C VAL A 533 6.05 -3.18 5.57
N HIS A 534 5.40 -2.72 4.52
CA HIS A 534 4.04 -3.08 4.14
C HIS A 534 3.94 -3.14 2.62
N LEU A 535 2.97 -3.91 2.11
CA LEU A 535 2.75 -4.12 0.68
C LEU A 535 1.61 -3.27 0.12
N TYR A 536 1.18 -2.23 0.84
CA TYR A 536 0.33 -1.21 0.23
C TYR A 536 1.04 -0.57 -0.97
N THR A 537 0.38 -0.50 -2.12
CA THR A 537 0.95 0.06 -3.36
C THR A 537 1.35 1.53 -3.26
N SER A 538 0.76 2.34 -2.36
CA SER A 538 0.95 3.79 -2.32
C SER A 538 0.51 4.49 -3.62
N VAL A 539 0.87 5.76 -3.78
CA VAL A 539 0.45 6.62 -4.87
C VAL A 539 1.40 6.56 -6.06
N TYR A 540 0.82 6.70 -7.25
CA TYR A 540 1.54 6.88 -8.51
C TYR A 540 2.00 8.33 -8.62
N SER A 541 3.21 8.60 -8.13
CA SER A 541 3.79 9.94 -8.07
C SER A 541 5.31 9.92 -8.22
N GLU A 542 5.88 11.09 -8.52
CA GLU A 542 7.32 11.35 -8.48
C GLU A 542 8.12 10.35 -9.30
N ASN A 543 9.08 9.74 -8.63
CA ASN A 543 10.04 8.78 -9.15
C ASN A 543 9.36 7.47 -9.60
N ARG A 544 8.10 7.23 -9.26
CA ARG A 544 7.34 6.04 -9.67
C ARG A 544 6.53 6.25 -10.94
N MET A 545 6.60 7.44 -11.53
CA MET A 545 5.96 7.78 -12.81
C MET A 545 7.03 8.09 -13.87
N PRO A 546 6.99 7.46 -15.06
CA PRO A 546 7.87 7.84 -16.17
C PRO A 546 7.60 9.28 -16.59
N THR A 547 8.65 10.10 -16.61
CA THR A 547 8.61 11.50 -17.06
C THR A 547 9.82 11.80 -17.95
N ILE A 548 9.78 12.90 -18.69
CA ILE A 548 10.92 13.33 -19.51
C ILE A 548 11.53 14.60 -18.90
N ARG A 549 12.82 14.53 -18.56
CA ARG A 549 13.63 15.70 -18.20
C ARG A 549 14.09 16.36 -19.48
N VAL A 550 13.57 17.54 -19.78
CA VAL A 550 13.98 18.32 -20.96
C VAL A 550 15.16 19.25 -20.66
N ASN A 551 15.34 19.65 -19.39
CA ASN A 551 16.51 20.36 -18.87
C ASN A 551 16.61 20.17 -17.35
N LYS A 552 17.60 20.80 -16.69
CA LYS A 552 17.85 20.65 -15.25
C LYS A 552 16.66 21.02 -14.34
N THR A 553 15.73 21.85 -14.79
CA THR A 553 14.63 22.38 -13.96
C THR A 553 13.24 21.95 -14.44
N THR A 554 13.14 21.38 -15.64
CA THR A 554 11.85 21.13 -16.31
C THR A 554 11.66 19.64 -16.56
N VAL A 555 10.55 19.12 -16.02
CA VAL A 555 10.11 17.74 -16.17
C VAL A 555 8.70 17.75 -16.76
N GLU A 556 8.50 16.97 -17.81
CA GLU A 556 7.23 16.86 -18.53
C GLU A 556 6.65 15.46 -18.37
N ALA A 557 5.32 15.36 -18.19
CA ALA A 557 4.60 14.09 -18.14
C ALA A 557 3.99 13.71 -19.51
N LYS A 558 4.17 14.57 -20.53
CA LYS A 558 3.89 14.32 -21.94
C LYS A 558 4.83 15.21 -22.78
N LEU A 559 5.52 14.64 -23.78
CA LEU A 559 6.42 15.40 -24.67
C LEU A 559 5.71 15.76 -25.97
N ASP A 560 5.41 17.06 -26.15
CA ASP A 560 4.77 17.59 -27.37
C ASP A 560 5.80 18.17 -28.37
N GLN A 561 7.09 17.90 -28.17
CA GLN A 561 8.21 18.34 -29.02
C GLN A 561 9.06 17.14 -29.49
N PRO A 562 9.86 17.28 -30.57
CA PRO A 562 10.77 16.24 -31.00
C PRO A 562 11.78 15.86 -29.91
N TRP A 563 12.15 14.58 -29.86
CA TRP A 563 13.18 14.09 -28.95
C TRP A 563 14.54 14.73 -29.25
N GLN A 564 15.29 15.06 -28.19
CA GLN A 564 16.67 15.54 -28.26
C GLN A 564 17.56 14.64 -27.39
N ASP A 565 18.80 14.41 -27.78
CA ASP A 565 19.74 13.53 -27.05
C ASP A 565 20.11 14.06 -25.66
N SER A 566 19.87 15.34 -25.40
CA SER A 566 20.01 15.97 -24.09
C SER A 566 18.88 15.60 -23.12
N PHE A 567 17.75 15.08 -23.61
CA PHE A 567 16.62 14.69 -22.80
C PHE A 567 16.87 13.35 -22.11
N LYS A 568 16.26 13.16 -20.94
CA LYS A 568 16.35 11.91 -20.17
C LYS A 568 14.96 11.40 -19.82
N LEU A 569 14.74 10.11 -19.98
CA LEU A 569 13.55 9.44 -19.47
C LEU A 569 13.77 9.14 -17.98
N ASN A 570 13.10 9.87 -17.09
CA ASN A 570 13.19 9.64 -15.66
C ASN A 570 12.20 8.57 -15.21
N LEU A 571 12.71 7.56 -14.52
CA LEU A 571 11.94 6.62 -13.72
C LEU A 571 12.87 6.07 -12.63
N TYR A 572 12.42 6.03 -11.38
CA TYR A 572 13.19 5.55 -10.24
C TYR A 572 12.27 4.87 -9.22
N PRO A 573 11.74 3.68 -9.54
CA PRO A 573 10.70 3.01 -8.75
C PRO A 573 11.19 2.68 -7.34
N ASN A 574 10.28 2.32 -6.44
CA ASN A 574 10.68 2.00 -5.07
C ASN A 574 11.56 0.72 -5.01
N ALA A 575 12.13 0.43 -3.84
CA ALA A 575 13.05 -0.70 -3.66
C ALA A 575 12.42 -2.06 -4.01
N TYR A 576 11.12 -2.23 -3.74
CA TYR A 576 10.39 -3.47 -4.00
C TYR A 576 10.11 -3.67 -5.50
N GLU A 577 9.67 -2.62 -6.18
CA GLU A 577 9.45 -2.59 -7.63
C GLU A 577 10.76 -2.84 -8.39
N THR A 578 11.80 -2.10 -8.01
CA THR A 578 13.14 -2.21 -8.59
C THR A 578 13.72 -3.61 -8.42
N PHE A 579 13.61 -4.17 -7.22
CA PHE A 579 14.05 -5.53 -6.93
C PHE A 579 13.30 -6.55 -7.78
N THR A 580 11.98 -6.48 -7.85
CA THR A 580 11.15 -7.45 -8.56
C THR A 580 11.55 -7.52 -10.04
N ARG A 581 11.71 -6.36 -10.70
CA ARG A 581 12.18 -6.30 -12.08
C ARG A 581 13.60 -6.85 -12.23
N ALA A 582 14.52 -6.46 -11.34
CA ALA A 582 15.92 -6.89 -11.42
C ALA A 582 16.09 -8.40 -11.20
N PHE A 583 15.34 -8.96 -10.25
CA PHE A 583 15.32 -10.40 -9.98
C PHE A 583 14.79 -11.17 -11.19
N LEU A 584 13.67 -10.73 -11.78
CA LEU A 584 13.13 -11.33 -12.98
C LEU A 584 14.14 -11.28 -14.15
N ALA A 585 14.85 -10.17 -14.35
CA ALA A 585 15.87 -10.04 -15.38
C ALA A 585 16.97 -11.12 -15.27
N VAL A 586 17.40 -11.43 -14.04
CA VAL A 586 18.37 -12.49 -13.76
C VAL A 586 17.79 -13.88 -14.00
N SER A 587 16.54 -14.07 -13.62
CA SER A 587 15.86 -15.37 -13.65
C SER A 587 15.53 -15.82 -15.06
N VAL A 588 15.16 -14.90 -15.95
CA VAL A 588 14.77 -15.23 -17.33
C VAL A 588 15.94 -15.17 -18.32
N ALA A 589 17.11 -14.70 -17.90
CA ALA A 589 18.30 -14.65 -18.76
C ALA A 589 18.61 -16.05 -19.32
N ASP A 590 19.03 -16.12 -20.57
CA ASP A 590 19.49 -17.38 -21.15
C ASP A 590 20.89 -17.74 -20.65
N PRO A 591 21.17 -19.04 -20.45
CA PRO A 591 22.51 -19.49 -20.09
C PRO A 591 23.56 -19.04 -21.12
N ASN A 592 24.69 -18.53 -20.63
CA ASN A 592 25.83 -18.11 -21.44
C ASN A 592 27.13 -18.58 -20.77
N ASP A 593 27.94 -19.37 -21.48
CA ASP A 593 29.18 -19.97 -20.96
C ASP A 593 30.33 -18.96 -20.79
N SER A 594 30.24 -17.78 -21.40
CA SER A 594 31.28 -16.75 -21.32
C SER A 594 30.67 -15.35 -21.38
N PRO A 595 29.90 -14.96 -20.35
CA PRO A 595 29.24 -13.67 -20.34
C PRO A 595 30.25 -12.55 -20.09
N LYS A 596 30.07 -11.43 -20.80
CA LYS A 596 30.86 -10.21 -20.59
C LYS A 596 30.57 -9.64 -19.19
N SER A 597 31.62 -9.32 -18.44
CA SER A 597 31.49 -8.67 -17.12
C SER A 597 31.07 -7.20 -17.28
N CYS A 598 30.29 -6.70 -16.32
CA CYS A 598 29.79 -5.33 -16.30
C CYS A 598 29.53 -4.83 -14.87
N SER A 599 29.58 -3.52 -14.70
CA SER A 599 29.14 -2.79 -13.51
C SER A 599 27.93 -1.89 -13.81
N THR A 600 27.82 -1.42 -15.05
CA THR A 600 26.69 -0.64 -15.56
C THR A 600 26.18 -1.22 -16.87
N ILE A 601 25.00 -0.77 -17.30
CA ILE A 601 24.44 -1.12 -18.60
C ILE A 601 25.31 -0.69 -19.79
N THR A 602 26.04 0.42 -19.64
CA THR A 602 26.91 0.97 -20.69
C THR A 602 28.13 0.08 -20.95
N ASP A 603 28.63 -0.63 -19.93
CA ASP A 603 29.72 -1.59 -20.06
C ASP A 603 29.40 -2.71 -21.06
N CYS A 604 28.12 -3.05 -21.27
CA CYS A 604 27.72 -4.10 -22.18
C CYS A 604 27.97 -3.75 -23.65
N GLY A 605 27.92 -2.47 -24.03
CA GLY A 605 28.22 -1.99 -25.38
C GLY A 605 27.18 -2.34 -26.44
N ASP A 606 26.00 -2.83 -26.04
CA ASP A 606 24.85 -3.10 -26.89
C ASP A 606 23.58 -2.71 -26.13
N ASP A 607 22.79 -1.82 -26.72
CA ASP A 607 21.59 -1.25 -26.10
C ASP A 607 20.53 -2.31 -25.78
N SER A 608 20.56 -3.48 -26.42
CA SER A 608 19.66 -4.60 -26.15
C SER A 608 20.05 -5.45 -24.94
N LEU A 609 21.24 -5.20 -24.36
CA LEU A 609 21.75 -5.92 -23.20
C LEU A 609 21.55 -5.14 -21.90
N ASP A 610 21.37 -5.87 -20.81
CA ASP A 610 21.38 -5.39 -19.44
C ASP A 610 22.60 -5.89 -18.70
N CYS A 611 23.06 -5.09 -17.73
CA CYS A 611 23.95 -5.57 -16.69
C CYS A 611 23.15 -6.13 -15.51
N ILE A 612 23.19 -7.44 -15.31
CA ILE A 612 22.40 -8.17 -14.31
C ILE A 612 23.28 -8.89 -13.31
N TYR A 613 22.73 -9.20 -12.13
CA TYR A 613 23.47 -9.89 -11.07
C TYR A 613 23.97 -11.26 -11.56
N PRO A 614 25.25 -11.64 -11.32
CA PRO A 614 26.21 -11.02 -10.40
C PRO A 614 27.16 -9.94 -10.99
N GLY A 615 26.87 -9.38 -12.17
CA GLY A 615 27.74 -8.42 -12.86
C GLY A 615 28.05 -8.87 -14.28
N VAL A 616 27.03 -9.35 -14.99
CA VAL A 616 27.17 -9.96 -16.31
C VAL A 616 26.18 -9.38 -17.30
N CYS A 617 26.60 -9.23 -18.55
CA CYS A 617 25.75 -8.79 -19.63
C CYS A 617 24.86 -9.91 -20.12
N ALA A 618 23.56 -9.66 -20.14
CA ALA A 618 22.55 -10.57 -20.69
C ALA A 618 21.51 -9.79 -21.49
N ARG A 619 20.78 -10.49 -22.36
CA ARG A 619 19.71 -9.87 -23.14
C ARG A 619 18.65 -9.26 -22.21
N ARG A 620 18.30 -7.99 -22.44
CA ARG A 620 17.19 -7.33 -21.74
C ARG A 620 15.90 -8.07 -22.03
N SER A 621 15.32 -8.62 -20.98
CA SER A 621 14.11 -9.45 -21.06
C SER A 621 13.14 -9.17 -19.90
N ALA A 622 13.39 -8.11 -19.10
CA ALA A 622 12.53 -7.68 -18.02
C ALA A 622 12.29 -6.17 -18.08
N TYR A 623 11.11 -5.72 -17.67
CA TYR A 623 10.66 -4.35 -17.89
C TYR A 623 9.73 -3.89 -16.76
N PHE A 624 9.71 -2.59 -16.53
CA PHE A 624 8.65 -1.96 -15.74
C PHE A 624 7.41 -1.72 -16.61
N HIS A 625 6.25 -1.64 -15.97
CA HIS A 625 5.00 -1.21 -16.62
C HIS A 625 4.18 -0.37 -15.65
N ASP A 626 3.55 0.69 -16.13
CA ASP A 626 2.71 1.54 -15.30
C ASP A 626 1.56 0.73 -14.69
N ALA A 627 1.35 0.91 -13.39
CA ALA A 627 0.14 0.52 -12.67
C ALA A 627 -0.65 1.77 -12.33
N LEU A 628 -1.43 2.24 -13.30
CA LEU A 628 -2.26 3.44 -13.23
C LEU A 628 -3.60 3.12 -13.90
N SER A 629 -4.71 3.54 -13.29
CA SER A 629 -6.04 3.30 -13.87
C SER A 629 -6.11 3.69 -15.36
N PRO A 630 -6.64 2.82 -16.25
CA PRO A 630 -6.94 3.17 -17.63
C PRO A 630 -7.96 4.32 -17.77
N GLY A 631 -8.71 4.62 -16.71
CA GLY A 631 -9.63 5.77 -16.65
C GLY A 631 -8.93 7.12 -16.48
N LEU A 632 -7.61 7.14 -16.28
CA LEU A 632 -6.81 8.33 -16.07
C LEU A 632 -5.77 8.51 -17.19
N GLU A 633 -5.62 9.76 -17.62
CA GLU A 633 -4.58 10.21 -18.53
C GLU A 633 -3.71 11.25 -17.84
N ARG A 634 -2.39 11.17 -18.01
CA ARG A 634 -1.48 12.21 -17.51
C ARG A 634 -1.56 13.44 -18.39
N GLU A 635 -1.54 14.61 -17.77
CA GLU A 635 -1.44 15.88 -18.49
C GLU A 635 0.01 16.30 -18.67
N VAL A 636 0.25 17.33 -19.50
CA VAL A 636 1.60 17.89 -19.74
C VAL A 636 2.20 18.38 -18.43
N THR A 637 1.39 19.06 -17.61
CA THR A 637 1.79 19.52 -16.29
C THR A 637 1.92 18.34 -15.34
N TYR A 638 3.13 18.18 -14.82
CA TYR A 638 3.46 17.14 -13.86
C TYR A 638 2.51 17.16 -12.64
N GLY A 639 2.04 15.98 -12.25
CA GLY A 639 1.12 15.78 -11.11
C GLY A 639 -0.35 16.06 -11.41
N LEU A 640 -0.71 16.47 -12.63
CA LEU A 640 -2.10 16.61 -13.06
C LEU A 640 -2.56 15.39 -13.88
N TYR A 641 -3.79 14.95 -13.61
CA TYR A 641 -4.41 13.80 -14.25
C TYR A 641 -5.81 14.16 -14.75
N LYS A 642 -6.09 13.83 -16.00
CA LYS A 642 -7.41 13.97 -16.59
C LYS A 642 -8.18 12.66 -16.44
N VAL A 643 -9.43 12.76 -16.02
CA VAL A 643 -10.35 11.62 -16.05
C VAL A 643 -10.86 11.46 -17.49
N VAL A 644 -10.53 10.32 -18.11
CA VAL A 644 -10.94 9.98 -19.49
C VAL A 644 -12.05 8.95 -19.53
N ASN A 645 -12.22 8.16 -18.45
CA ASN A 645 -13.33 7.23 -18.31
C ASN A 645 -13.71 7.06 -16.83
N GLU A 646 -14.85 7.65 -16.44
CA GLU A 646 -15.37 7.58 -15.07
C GLU A 646 -15.88 6.20 -14.67
N SER A 647 -16.13 5.32 -15.64
CA SER A 647 -16.59 3.95 -15.39
C SER A 647 -15.44 3.02 -14.98
N MET A 648 -14.18 3.41 -15.21
CA MET A 648 -13.00 2.63 -14.83
C MET A 648 -12.71 2.73 -13.32
N PRO A 649 -11.89 1.84 -12.75
CA PRO A 649 -11.56 1.89 -11.33
C PRO A 649 -10.73 3.14 -11.07
N LEU A 650 -11.31 4.16 -10.46
CA LEU A 650 -10.62 5.37 -10.04
C LEU A 650 -10.41 5.26 -8.54
N TRP A 651 -9.16 5.14 -8.12
CA TRP A 651 -8.75 5.15 -6.72
C TRP A 651 -7.71 6.24 -6.54
N THR A 652 -7.95 7.14 -5.59
CA THR A 652 -7.02 8.24 -5.30
C THR A 652 -6.89 8.43 -3.80
N GLU A 653 -5.67 8.70 -3.37
CA GLU A 653 -5.30 8.95 -1.99
C GLU A 653 -5.20 10.47 -1.75
N PRO A 654 -5.91 11.06 -0.76
CA PRO A 654 -5.78 12.47 -0.42
C PRO A 654 -4.34 12.86 -0.08
N ASN A 655 -4.02 14.15 -0.20
CA ASN A 655 -2.81 14.70 0.40
C ASN A 655 -3.13 15.03 1.87
N TRP A 656 -2.29 14.60 2.80
CA TRP A 656 -2.40 14.94 4.22
C TRP A 656 -1.07 15.42 4.80
N GLY A 657 -1.17 16.11 5.93
CA GLY A 657 -0.03 16.56 6.72
C GLY A 657 0.36 15.53 7.78
N THR A 658 0.82 16.00 8.93
CA THR A 658 1.11 15.14 10.08
C THR A 658 -0.17 14.49 10.60
N LEU A 659 -0.17 13.16 10.69
CA LEU A 659 -1.19 12.39 11.38
C LEU A 659 -0.74 12.13 12.82
N GLY A 660 -1.67 12.08 13.76
CA GLY A 660 -1.31 11.83 15.15
C GLY A 660 -2.50 11.67 16.08
N THR A 661 -2.30 10.83 17.09
CA THR A 661 -3.21 10.70 18.23
C THR A 661 -2.42 10.90 19.52
N LEU A 662 -2.88 11.82 20.37
CA LEU A 662 -2.32 12.03 21.71
C LEU A 662 -3.42 12.08 22.76
N VAL A 663 -3.13 11.58 23.96
CA VAL A 663 -4.05 11.63 25.11
C VAL A 663 -3.48 12.58 26.15
N TYR A 664 -4.34 13.39 26.77
CA TYR A 664 -3.94 14.38 27.76
C TYR A 664 -5.00 14.61 28.84
N PRO A 665 -4.60 15.01 30.06
CA PRO A 665 -5.52 15.48 31.08
C PRO A 665 -6.06 16.88 30.73
N ASP A 666 -7.38 17.04 30.65
CA ASP A 666 -8.05 18.32 30.48
C ASP A 666 -8.61 18.81 31.84
N PRO A 667 -8.06 19.90 32.41
CA PRO A 667 -8.56 20.50 33.65
C PRO A 667 -9.87 21.29 33.48
N GLY A 668 -10.37 21.41 32.24
CA GLY A 668 -11.57 22.18 31.91
C GLY A 668 -11.33 23.69 31.83
N ASN A 669 -12.35 24.41 31.35
CA ASN A 669 -12.23 25.83 31.06
C ASN A 669 -12.19 26.72 32.32
N THR A 670 -12.70 26.23 33.45
CA THR A 670 -12.79 26.97 34.71
C THR A 670 -11.42 27.45 35.18
N ILE A 671 -10.41 26.58 35.14
CA ILE A 671 -9.04 26.92 35.55
C ILE A 671 -8.43 27.97 34.61
N GLY A 672 -8.72 27.89 33.31
CA GLY A 672 -8.33 28.91 32.34
C GLY A 672 -8.93 30.28 32.67
N TYR A 673 -10.23 30.35 32.95
CA TYR A 673 -10.90 31.60 33.32
C TYR A 673 -10.40 32.18 34.65
N VAL A 674 -10.17 31.34 35.66
CA VAL A 674 -9.60 31.77 36.94
C VAL A 674 -8.19 32.34 36.72
N THR A 675 -7.35 31.65 35.94
CA THR A 675 -5.98 32.10 35.64
C THR A 675 -5.98 33.43 34.87
N LEU A 676 -6.83 33.55 33.86
CA LEU A 676 -6.99 34.80 33.10
C LEU A 676 -7.45 35.95 33.99
N GLY A 677 -8.45 35.71 34.85
CA GLY A 677 -8.95 36.68 35.81
C GLY A 677 -7.88 37.13 36.80
N SER A 678 -7.15 36.19 37.40
CA SER A 678 -6.02 36.49 38.28
C SER A 678 -4.92 37.28 37.58
N GLY A 679 -4.64 36.96 36.31
CA GLY A 679 -3.68 37.69 35.48
C GLY A 679 -4.08 39.15 35.25
N VAL A 680 -5.33 39.38 34.85
CA VAL A 680 -5.88 40.74 34.64
C VAL A 680 -5.83 41.56 35.92
N VAL A 681 -6.21 40.99 37.06
CA VAL A 681 -6.14 41.66 38.37
C VAL A 681 -4.70 42.00 38.75
N SER A 682 -3.77 41.08 38.53
CA SER A 682 -2.34 41.28 38.83
C SER A 682 -1.73 42.39 37.98
N ILE A 683 -2.05 42.44 36.68
CA ILE A 683 -1.60 43.51 35.77
C ILE A 683 -2.19 44.85 36.20
N GLY A 684 -3.48 44.90 36.52
CA GLY A 684 -4.15 46.12 36.99
C GLY A 684 -3.54 46.68 38.27
N LEU A 685 -3.32 45.82 39.28
CA LEU A 685 -2.64 46.20 40.53
C LEU A 685 -1.20 46.65 40.28
N GLY A 686 -0.45 45.92 39.44
CA GLY A 686 0.91 46.29 39.05
C GLY A 686 0.99 47.66 38.39
N TYR A 687 0.04 48.00 37.51
CA TYR A 687 -0.06 49.31 36.88
C TYR A 687 -0.39 50.41 37.89
N ILE A 688 -1.36 50.18 38.79
CA ILE A 688 -1.75 51.15 39.82
C ILE A 688 -0.59 51.44 40.77
N LEU A 689 0.09 50.40 41.26
CA LEU A 689 1.24 50.55 42.15
C LEU A 689 2.40 51.26 41.44
N SER A 690 2.72 50.88 40.21
CA SER A 690 3.79 51.52 39.43
C SER A 690 3.48 52.98 39.13
N SER A 691 2.24 53.32 38.75
CA SER A 691 1.84 54.70 38.47
C SER A 691 1.89 55.57 39.74
N ARG A 692 1.47 55.05 40.89
CA ARG A 692 1.61 55.73 42.19
C ARG A 692 3.07 55.94 42.58
N PHE A 693 3.91 54.93 42.39
CA PHE A 693 5.35 55.04 42.66
C PHE A 693 5.99 56.09 41.75
N LEU A 694 5.71 56.07 40.44
CA LEU A 694 6.23 57.05 39.48
C LEU A 694 5.76 58.48 39.80
N ALA A 695 4.49 58.65 40.21
CA ALA A 695 3.96 59.93 40.65
C ALA A 695 4.67 60.45 41.93
N HIS A 696 5.03 59.56 42.85
CA HIS A 696 5.81 59.89 44.04
C HIS A 696 7.22 60.38 43.68
N PHE A 697 7.93 59.70 42.77
CA PHE A 697 9.25 60.14 42.30
C PHE A 697 9.21 61.44 41.50
N ARG A 698 8.17 61.65 40.68
CA ARG A 698 7.97 62.94 39.99
C ARG A 698 7.80 64.10 40.98
N LYS A 699 7.11 63.87 42.10
CA LYS A 699 7.00 64.86 43.18
C LYS A 699 8.33 65.13 43.90
N GLN A 700 9.19 64.12 44.05
CA GLN A 700 10.52 64.28 44.65
C GLN A 700 11.53 65.03 43.76
N LYS A 701 11.34 65.10 42.43
CA LYS A 701 12.17 65.94 41.53
C LYS A 701 11.76 67.43 41.49
N LEU A 702 10.60 67.77 42.07
CA LEU A 702 10.04 69.12 42.13
C LEU A 702 10.24 69.78 43.52
N LEU A 703 10.87 69.06 44.45
CA LEU A 703 11.44 69.55 45.71
C LEU A 703 12.96 69.55 45.54
#